data_AF-A0A7W5AE06-F1
#
_entry.id   AF-A0A7W5AE06-F1
#
_cell.length_a   1.000
_cell.length_b   1.000
_cell.length_c   1.000
_cell.angle_alpha   90.00
_cell.angle_beta   90.00
_cell.angle_gamma   90.00
#
_symmetry.space_group_name_H-M   'P 1'
#
loop_
_entity.id
_entity.type
_entity.pdbx_description
1 polymer ?
#
loop_
_entity_poly.entity_id
_entity_poly.type
_entity_poly.pdbx_seq_one_letter_code
_entity_poly.pdbx_strand_id
1 'polypeptide(L)'
;MIRITQIRAAVTAVVILVAVLAAAAVADPSGLLAPIGGRGLPLLGTGGVYRWAPLVIGLPVLLAGTALPTFVVAGYAAARWVFAAAWVAVIGAGSLATAASGFASALPMVGPHLSAGSALTYALSTSGFVAIKFLLVGSLVAAGAALAARFGPRPAPAGAGSFPVAFPLTVMVMVTGLAAIGPAAHWWHGGPVGYAFDGFLAAPGAANGVLGFLAGTALFLAMFAGAAWSAGRRLTQAGPLVVSVTVGLASVVAGLGLGVVDAVLAAIPSSTDQWWVATSLISVATGIGYGAMAGLVGAALVAVGWRLRSRVLPVAATGVLVLALVPLIGAPAPAGPPAAEEVAASGGMEYLRVLPARDGDGLATIGDVTGRQVILRGVNVNQLIDYHLRDPAVPATQPLTDGDFEQMAAMGFNVIRLGMSWSRLEPVRGVFDESYLQQIRAAVAGAKAHGIYTVLDMHEDAWGNAIARPAEECGGGTTPARGWDGAPAWATITDGTAHCEFLARDLAPAVATAFGNFYTDRDGIQSELVRTWAFVAKAFANEPAVAGYDLLNEPGIGANPPISSGLLLGRYYDAAITAIRQAEQAAGGHTHLAFFEPSVLWSGLGFDAAPAPGFTGDRQLVFAPHPYSESISMDQGLGLTIASIERNLATSARAARAYRAALWFGEWGWFGDPAVDGAKVRRLAAAQDRLGAGGAFWVWRQGCGSPETGADATTSGNLVAVDCRTGASAPPPEGFARPLSRAYPRALPGRLDSLTSDPDGGLRITATAAGEPANCQVDIWVPGATMPRLTTTGIAELSSAQVTGGWRISGCARGAYTLAAAP
;
A
#
# COMPACT_ATOMS: atom_id res chain seq x y z
N MET A 1 -19.09 -48.98 -7.43
CA MET A 1 -17.75 -48.69 -7.99
C MET A 1 -17.53 -47.21 -8.34
N ILE A 2 -18.49 -46.50 -8.95
CA ILE A 2 -18.36 -45.04 -9.23
C ILE A 2 -18.07 -44.23 -7.96
N ARG A 3 -18.79 -44.50 -6.86
CA ARG A 3 -18.56 -43.86 -5.56
C ARG A 3 -17.15 -44.10 -5.01
N ILE A 4 -16.53 -45.25 -5.33
CA ILE A 4 -15.15 -45.56 -4.93
C ILE A 4 -14.17 -44.70 -5.72
N THR A 5 -14.38 -44.50 -7.03
CA THR A 5 -13.57 -43.57 -7.85
C THR A 5 -13.66 -42.14 -7.33
N GLN A 6 -14.86 -41.67 -7.01
CA GLN A 6 -15.10 -40.33 -6.48
C GLN A 6 -14.37 -40.10 -5.15
N ILE A 7 -14.49 -41.05 -4.21
CA ILE A 7 -13.80 -41.00 -2.92
C ILE A 7 -12.28 -41.03 -3.14
N ARG A 8 -11.77 -41.94 -3.97
CA ARG A 8 -10.33 -42.04 -4.25
C ARG A 8 -9.76 -40.75 -4.82
N ALA A 9 -10.43 -40.15 -5.81
CA ALA A 9 -9.96 -38.91 -6.43
C ALA A 9 -9.95 -37.74 -5.41
N ALA A 10 -11.03 -37.57 -4.64
CA ALA A 10 -11.13 -36.51 -3.64
C ALA A 10 -10.13 -36.69 -2.48
N VAL A 11 -10.00 -37.91 -1.95
CA VAL A 11 -9.03 -38.23 -0.89
C VAL A 11 -7.60 -38.02 -1.38
N THR A 12 -7.27 -38.47 -2.61
CA THR A 12 -5.94 -38.26 -3.19
C THR A 12 -5.63 -36.78 -3.33
N ALA A 13 -6.59 -35.98 -3.80
CA ALA A 13 -6.43 -34.53 -3.90
C ALA A 13 -6.12 -33.90 -2.53
N VAL A 14 -6.90 -34.25 -1.50
CA VAL A 14 -6.72 -33.74 -0.14
C VAL A 14 -5.37 -34.16 0.45
N VAL A 15 -4.97 -35.43 0.30
CA VAL A 15 -3.71 -35.95 0.83
C VAL A 15 -2.52 -35.24 0.19
N ILE A 16 -2.52 -35.07 -1.14
CA ILE A 16 -1.46 -34.35 -1.83
C ILE A 16 -1.44 -32.88 -1.42
N LEU A 17 -2.61 -32.25 -1.31
CA LEU A 17 -2.70 -30.85 -0.89
C LEU A 17 -2.12 -30.66 0.52
N VAL A 18 -2.49 -31.50 1.49
CA VAL A 18 -1.94 -31.46 2.85
C VAL A 18 -0.43 -31.70 2.83
N ALA A 19 0.06 -32.68 2.05
CA ALA A 19 1.50 -32.96 1.95
C ALA A 19 2.29 -31.78 1.36
N VAL A 20 1.77 -31.16 0.29
CA VAL A 20 2.41 -29.98 -0.33
C VAL A 20 2.38 -28.78 0.62
N LEU A 21 1.27 -28.54 1.32
CA LEU A 21 1.18 -27.46 2.31
C LEU A 21 2.16 -27.67 3.47
N ALA A 22 2.26 -28.89 4.00
CA ALA A 22 3.21 -29.22 5.05
C ALA A 22 4.66 -29.06 4.58
N ALA A 23 4.99 -29.54 3.37
CA ALA A 23 6.32 -29.38 2.79
C ALA A 23 6.66 -27.89 2.54
N ALA A 24 5.71 -27.12 2.01
CA ALA A 24 5.88 -25.70 1.75
C ALA A 24 6.05 -24.90 3.04
N ALA A 25 5.29 -25.23 4.09
CA ALA A 25 5.41 -24.59 5.40
C ALA A 25 6.80 -24.82 6.03
N VAL A 26 7.41 -25.98 5.79
CA VAL A 26 8.78 -26.28 6.24
C VAL A 26 9.83 -25.56 5.39
N ALA A 27 9.61 -25.48 4.08
CA ALA A 27 10.55 -24.91 3.12
C ALA A 27 10.57 -23.37 3.12
N ASP A 28 9.41 -22.73 3.32
CA ASP A 28 9.28 -21.28 3.42
C ASP A 28 8.72 -20.90 4.80
N PRO A 29 9.61 -20.53 5.74
CA PRO A 29 9.23 -20.13 7.09
C PRO A 29 8.44 -18.83 7.16
N SER A 30 8.63 -17.93 6.18
CA SER A 30 8.06 -16.58 6.15
C SER A 30 6.60 -16.56 5.69
N GLY A 31 6.17 -17.59 4.95
CA GLY A 31 4.86 -17.61 4.29
C GLY A 31 4.76 -16.69 3.07
N LEU A 32 5.87 -16.09 2.63
CA LEU A 32 5.91 -15.22 1.45
C LEU A 32 5.62 -16.02 0.17
N LEU A 33 6.20 -17.21 0.03
CA LEU A 33 6.04 -18.12 -1.11
C LEU A 33 5.05 -19.26 -0.81
N ALA A 34 5.02 -19.76 0.43
CA ALA A 34 4.10 -20.81 0.85
C ALA A 34 2.68 -20.26 1.06
N PRO A 35 1.63 -21.06 0.76
CA PRO A 35 0.25 -20.67 1.09
C PRO A 35 -0.04 -20.63 2.59
N ILE A 36 0.75 -21.36 3.40
CA ILE A 36 0.73 -21.37 4.87
C ILE A 36 2.19 -21.38 5.32
N GLY A 37 2.67 -20.34 6.00
CA GLY A 37 4.03 -20.28 6.54
C GLY A 37 4.19 -21.13 7.81
N GLY A 38 5.25 -21.94 7.91
CA GLY A 38 5.40 -22.91 9.00
C GLY A 38 6.21 -22.44 10.21
N ARG A 39 7.23 -21.58 10.06
CA ARG A 39 8.02 -21.06 11.20
C ARG A 39 7.54 -19.70 11.72
N GLY A 40 6.54 -19.10 11.08
CA GLY A 40 5.74 -18.01 11.62
C GLY A 40 4.56 -18.49 12.48
N LEU A 41 4.44 -19.79 12.79
CA LEU A 41 3.43 -20.27 13.73
C LEU A 41 3.93 -20.08 15.17
N PRO A 42 3.09 -19.51 16.06
CA PRO A 42 3.45 -19.35 17.46
C PRO A 42 3.64 -20.71 18.13
N LEU A 43 4.34 -20.73 19.28
CA LEU A 43 4.25 -21.88 20.18
C LEU A 43 2.78 -22.19 20.47
N LEU A 44 2.38 -23.48 20.43
CA LEU A 44 1.01 -23.90 20.71
C LEU A 44 0.49 -23.25 22.00
N GLY A 45 -0.60 -22.49 21.91
CA GLY A 45 -1.18 -21.72 23.02
C GLY A 45 -0.77 -20.24 23.06
N THR A 46 0.04 -19.76 22.12
CA THR A 46 0.40 -18.33 21.97
C THR A 46 -0.10 -17.77 20.63
N GLY A 47 -0.12 -16.44 20.49
CA GLY A 47 -0.62 -15.73 19.31
C GLY A 47 -2.14 -15.57 19.24
N GLY A 48 -2.60 -14.45 18.69
CA GLY A 48 -4.03 -14.12 18.56
C GLY A 48 -4.77 -14.88 17.44
N VAL A 49 -6.08 -14.63 17.31
CA VAL A 49 -6.96 -15.23 16.29
C VAL A 49 -6.36 -15.13 14.88
N TYR A 50 -5.71 -14.01 14.57
CA TYR A 50 -5.10 -13.76 13.28
C TYR A 50 -4.06 -14.82 12.87
N ARG A 51 -3.30 -15.39 13.81
CA ARG A 51 -2.26 -16.40 13.53
C ARG A 51 -2.85 -17.78 13.25
N TRP A 52 -3.94 -18.10 13.92
CA TRP A 52 -4.57 -19.41 13.85
C TRP A 52 -5.67 -19.49 12.79
N ALA A 53 -6.23 -18.36 12.35
CA ALA A 53 -7.29 -18.33 11.35
C ALA A 53 -6.94 -19.08 10.05
N PRO A 54 -5.72 -18.97 9.47
CA PRO A 54 -5.34 -19.76 8.29
C PRO A 54 -5.43 -21.28 8.50
N LEU A 55 -5.15 -21.77 9.72
CA LEU A 55 -5.19 -23.20 10.05
C LEU A 55 -6.57 -23.68 10.51
N VAL A 56 -7.26 -22.91 11.34
CA VAL A 56 -8.53 -23.32 11.97
C VAL A 56 -9.72 -23.04 11.06
N ILE A 57 -9.63 -22.05 10.18
CA ILE A 57 -10.70 -21.62 9.27
C ILE A 57 -10.27 -21.86 7.82
N GLY A 58 -9.12 -21.31 7.42
CA GLY A 58 -8.63 -21.38 6.06
C GLY A 58 -8.44 -22.82 5.57
N LEU A 59 -7.70 -23.64 6.33
CA LEU A 59 -7.40 -25.01 5.93
C LEU A 59 -8.67 -25.87 5.77
N PRO A 60 -9.64 -25.91 6.70
CA PRO A 60 -10.91 -26.61 6.46
C PRO A 60 -11.66 -26.13 5.21
N VAL A 61 -11.72 -24.82 4.97
CA VAL A 61 -12.36 -24.24 3.77
C VAL A 61 -11.63 -24.70 2.50
N LEU A 62 -10.30 -24.66 2.50
CA LEU A 62 -9.47 -25.09 1.39
C LEU A 62 -9.63 -26.58 1.08
N LEU A 63 -9.60 -27.44 2.11
CA LEU A 63 -9.74 -28.87 1.95
C LEU A 63 -11.15 -29.25 1.47
N ALA A 64 -12.20 -28.68 2.06
CA ALA A 64 -13.58 -28.94 1.66
C ALA A 64 -13.87 -28.40 0.25
N GLY A 65 -13.42 -27.17 -0.04
CA GLY A 65 -13.55 -26.52 -1.35
C GLY A 65 -12.78 -27.24 -2.47
N THR A 66 -11.74 -28.00 -2.12
CA THR A 66 -11.03 -28.89 -3.06
C THR A 66 -11.73 -30.23 -3.21
N ALA A 67 -12.09 -30.86 -2.09
CA ALA A 67 -12.62 -32.21 -2.06
C ALA A 67 -13.99 -32.32 -2.72
N LEU A 68 -14.91 -31.39 -2.43
CA LEU A 68 -16.30 -31.47 -2.89
C LEU A 68 -16.42 -31.36 -4.42
N PRO A 69 -15.85 -30.35 -5.11
CA PRO A 69 -15.87 -30.29 -6.56
C PRO A 69 -15.18 -31.50 -7.22
N THR A 70 -14.05 -31.94 -6.67
CA THR A 70 -13.31 -33.10 -7.18
C THR A 70 -14.15 -34.38 -7.07
N PHE A 71 -14.79 -34.61 -5.92
CA PHE A 71 -15.70 -35.73 -5.69
C PHE A 71 -16.87 -35.72 -6.68
N VAL A 72 -17.48 -34.55 -6.88
CA VAL A 72 -18.62 -34.38 -7.78
C VAL A 72 -18.21 -34.69 -9.22
N VAL A 73 -17.12 -34.10 -9.72
CA VAL A 73 -16.69 -34.27 -11.13
C VAL A 73 -16.15 -35.67 -11.43
N ALA A 74 -15.41 -36.28 -10.49
CA ALA A 74 -14.83 -37.61 -10.68
C ALA A 74 -15.86 -38.74 -10.89
N GLY A 75 -17.13 -38.50 -10.55
CA GLY A 75 -18.21 -39.46 -10.77
C GLY A 75 -18.73 -39.49 -12.21
N TYR A 76 -18.49 -38.43 -12.98
CA TYR A 76 -19.18 -38.17 -14.23
C TYR A 76 -18.25 -37.83 -15.39
N ALA A 77 -16.97 -37.56 -15.14
CA ALA A 77 -16.04 -37.07 -16.15
C ALA A 77 -14.77 -37.94 -16.29
N ALA A 78 -14.16 -37.91 -17.48
CA ALA A 78 -12.88 -38.58 -17.72
C ALA A 78 -11.73 -37.91 -16.93
N ALA A 79 -10.64 -38.66 -16.69
CA ALA A 79 -9.49 -38.21 -15.88
C ALA A 79 -8.94 -36.82 -16.25
N ARG A 80 -8.83 -36.48 -17.55
CA ARG A 80 -8.39 -35.14 -17.99
C ARG A 80 -9.30 -33.99 -17.54
N TRP A 81 -10.59 -34.27 -17.36
CA TRP A 81 -11.57 -33.28 -16.89
C TRP A 81 -11.63 -33.24 -15.36
N VAL A 82 -11.32 -34.36 -14.70
CA VAL A 82 -11.06 -34.38 -13.25
C VAL A 82 -9.83 -33.51 -12.93
N PHE A 83 -8.76 -33.59 -13.74
CA PHE A 83 -7.61 -32.69 -13.63
C PHE A 83 -8.04 -31.22 -13.67
N ALA A 84 -8.70 -30.80 -14.76
CA ALA A 84 -9.10 -29.41 -14.94
C ALA A 84 -10.01 -28.91 -13.80
N ALA A 85 -11.00 -29.71 -13.40
CA ALA A 85 -11.90 -29.35 -12.32
C ALA A 85 -11.20 -29.28 -10.96
N ALA A 86 -10.34 -30.24 -10.63
CA ALA A 86 -9.57 -30.23 -9.38
C ALA A 86 -8.60 -29.04 -9.34
N TRP A 87 -7.95 -28.71 -10.45
CA TRP A 87 -7.04 -27.56 -10.53
C TRP A 87 -7.76 -26.25 -10.24
N VAL A 88 -8.88 -26.01 -10.93
CA VAL A 88 -9.73 -24.82 -10.72
C VAL A 88 -10.34 -24.80 -9.32
N ALA A 89 -10.74 -25.96 -8.79
CA ALA A 89 -11.28 -26.09 -7.44
C ALA A 89 -10.27 -25.66 -6.38
N VAL A 90 -9.00 -26.06 -6.50
CA VAL A 90 -7.95 -25.68 -5.55
C VAL A 90 -7.68 -24.18 -5.59
N ILE A 91 -7.68 -23.55 -6.78
CA ILE A 91 -7.50 -22.10 -6.93
C ILE A 91 -8.66 -21.34 -6.26
N GLY A 92 -9.89 -21.70 -6.58
CA GLY A 92 -11.09 -21.08 -5.99
C GLY A 92 -11.18 -21.31 -4.49
N ALA A 93 -10.86 -22.51 -4.02
CA ALA A 93 -10.84 -22.85 -2.60
C ALA A 93 -9.73 -22.09 -1.85
N GLY A 94 -8.57 -21.86 -2.47
CA GLY A 94 -7.50 -21.01 -1.93
C GLY A 94 -7.93 -19.55 -1.75
N SER A 95 -8.63 -18.98 -2.73
CA SER A 95 -9.23 -17.64 -2.62
C SER A 95 -10.25 -17.57 -1.48
N LEU A 96 -11.21 -18.50 -1.43
CA LEU A 96 -12.22 -18.56 -0.36
C LEU A 96 -11.62 -18.75 1.04
N ALA A 97 -10.62 -19.62 1.16
CA ALA A 97 -9.90 -19.85 2.41
C ALA A 97 -9.15 -18.60 2.87
N THR A 98 -8.53 -17.88 1.95
CA THR A 98 -7.85 -16.61 2.23
C THR A 98 -8.84 -15.55 2.70
N ALA A 99 -9.96 -15.37 2.00
CA ALA A 99 -11.00 -14.43 2.38
C ALA A 99 -11.57 -14.75 3.77
N ALA A 100 -11.90 -16.01 4.03
CA ALA A 100 -12.46 -16.45 5.31
C ALA A 100 -11.47 -16.25 6.47
N SER A 101 -10.19 -16.57 6.25
CA SER A 101 -9.14 -16.39 7.25
C SER A 101 -8.88 -14.92 7.53
N GLY A 102 -8.80 -14.10 6.48
CA GLY A 102 -8.59 -12.67 6.58
C GLY A 102 -9.73 -11.95 7.31
N PHE A 103 -10.97 -12.27 6.96
CA PHE A 103 -12.15 -11.74 7.65
C PHE A 103 -12.18 -12.16 9.13
N ALA A 104 -11.93 -13.43 9.43
CA ALA A 104 -11.88 -13.90 10.80
C ALA A 104 -10.74 -13.28 11.61
N SER A 105 -9.60 -12.99 10.97
CA SER A 105 -8.46 -12.29 11.59
C SER A 105 -8.80 -10.84 11.95
N ALA A 106 -9.59 -10.17 11.11
CA ALA A 106 -10.00 -8.79 11.30
C ALA A 106 -11.22 -8.62 12.23
N LEU A 107 -12.03 -9.67 12.42
CA LEU A 107 -13.28 -9.60 13.17
C LEU A 107 -13.13 -9.07 14.61
N PRO A 108 -12.10 -9.47 15.40
CA PRO A 108 -11.88 -8.90 16.73
C PRO A 108 -11.57 -7.40 16.71
N MET A 109 -11.11 -6.87 15.58
CA MET A 109 -10.73 -5.47 15.41
C MET A 109 -11.87 -4.58 14.93
N VAL A 110 -13.05 -5.16 14.67
CA VAL A 110 -14.27 -4.41 14.32
C VAL A 110 -14.67 -3.50 15.47
N GLY A 111 -14.91 -2.23 15.17
CA GLY A 111 -15.17 -1.18 16.15
C GLY A 111 -15.34 0.18 15.48
N PRO A 112 -15.07 1.29 16.20
CA PRO A 112 -15.24 2.64 15.68
C PRO A 112 -14.46 2.93 14.40
N HIS A 113 -13.27 2.33 14.26
CA HIS A 113 -12.33 2.56 13.17
C HIS A 113 -12.32 1.45 12.10
N LEU A 114 -13.20 0.44 12.24
CA LEU A 114 -13.31 -0.65 11.27
C LEU A 114 -14.69 -1.29 11.32
N SER A 115 -15.44 -1.20 10.23
CA SER A 115 -16.72 -1.92 10.12
C SER A 115 -16.54 -3.37 9.68
N ALA A 116 -17.44 -4.26 10.11
CA ALA A 116 -17.47 -5.64 9.61
C ALA A 116 -17.68 -5.72 8.09
N GLY A 117 -18.45 -4.78 7.51
CA GLY A 117 -18.67 -4.69 6.07
C GLY A 117 -17.40 -4.35 5.29
N SER A 118 -16.62 -3.39 5.79
CA SER A 118 -15.31 -3.02 5.22
C SER A 118 -14.32 -4.18 5.33
N ALA A 119 -14.27 -4.84 6.49
CA ALA A 119 -13.39 -6.00 6.70
C ALA A 119 -13.73 -7.16 5.76
N LEU A 120 -15.01 -7.47 5.60
CA LEU A 120 -15.47 -8.49 4.66
C LEU A 120 -15.12 -8.08 3.21
N THR A 121 -15.46 -6.86 2.82
CA THR A 121 -15.24 -6.38 1.44
C THR A 121 -13.76 -6.41 1.07
N TYR A 122 -12.89 -5.97 1.98
CA TYR A 122 -11.43 -6.01 1.79
C TYR A 122 -10.91 -7.44 1.68
N ALA A 123 -11.29 -8.33 2.62
CA ALA A 123 -10.86 -9.71 2.60
C ALA A 123 -11.28 -10.45 1.32
N LEU A 124 -12.46 -10.13 0.78
CA LEU A 124 -12.94 -10.67 -0.49
C LEU A 124 -12.15 -10.10 -1.68
N SER A 125 -11.94 -8.78 -1.74
CA SER A 125 -11.27 -8.11 -2.87
C SER A 125 -9.78 -8.47 -2.97
N THR A 126 -9.12 -8.75 -1.84
CA THR A 126 -7.70 -9.10 -1.83
C THR A 126 -7.41 -10.60 -1.75
N SER A 127 -8.44 -11.44 -1.67
CA SER A 127 -8.32 -12.90 -1.55
C SER A 127 -7.47 -13.56 -2.65
N GLY A 128 -7.47 -12.96 -3.84
CA GLY A 128 -6.75 -13.43 -5.01
C GLY A 128 -5.23 -13.36 -4.92
N PHE A 129 -4.69 -12.44 -4.12
CA PHE A 129 -3.24 -12.22 -3.99
C PHE A 129 -2.53 -13.41 -3.37
N VAL A 130 -3.14 -14.06 -2.39
CA VAL A 130 -2.64 -15.32 -1.84
C VAL A 130 -3.03 -16.50 -2.73
N ALA A 131 -4.22 -16.44 -3.35
CA ALA A 131 -4.75 -17.50 -4.19
C ALA A 131 -3.88 -17.82 -5.42
N ILE A 132 -3.09 -16.85 -5.92
CA ILE A 132 -2.20 -17.04 -7.07
C ILE A 132 -1.17 -18.18 -6.84
N LYS A 133 -0.75 -18.41 -5.59
CA LYS A 133 0.14 -19.53 -5.20
C LYS A 133 -0.46 -20.89 -5.54
N PHE A 134 -1.79 -20.99 -5.55
CA PHE A 134 -2.51 -22.22 -5.85
C PHE A 134 -2.58 -22.55 -7.34
N LEU A 135 -2.16 -21.65 -8.24
CA LEU A 135 -1.98 -21.99 -9.66
C LEU A 135 -0.95 -23.13 -9.82
N LEU A 136 0.16 -23.06 -9.08
CA LEU A 136 1.21 -24.08 -9.08
C LEU A 136 0.81 -25.28 -8.20
N VAL A 137 0.44 -25.04 -6.95
CA VAL A 137 0.08 -26.12 -5.99
C VAL A 137 -1.08 -26.97 -6.52
N GLY A 138 -2.10 -26.33 -7.10
CA GLY A 138 -3.26 -27.01 -7.64
C GLY A 138 -2.92 -27.98 -8.77
N SER A 139 -1.85 -27.74 -9.53
CA SER A 139 -1.48 -28.61 -10.66
C SER A 139 -1.03 -30.00 -10.18
N LEU A 140 -0.28 -30.06 -9.07
CA LEU A 140 0.16 -31.30 -8.43
C LEU A 140 -1.04 -32.05 -7.84
N VAL A 141 -1.92 -31.34 -7.15
CA VAL A 141 -3.16 -31.88 -6.56
C VAL A 141 -4.05 -32.47 -7.67
N ALA A 142 -4.23 -31.73 -8.75
CA ALA A 142 -5.03 -32.12 -9.90
C ALA A 142 -4.46 -33.35 -10.62
N ALA A 143 -3.13 -33.44 -10.76
CA ALA A 143 -2.47 -34.60 -11.36
C ALA A 143 -2.76 -35.89 -10.58
N GLY A 144 -2.65 -35.85 -9.25
CA GLY A 144 -2.98 -36.99 -8.40
C GLY A 144 -4.46 -37.37 -8.44
N ALA A 145 -5.36 -36.38 -8.37
CA ALA A 145 -6.80 -36.62 -8.48
C ALA A 145 -7.18 -37.29 -9.82
N ALA A 146 -6.60 -36.83 -10.92
CA ALA A 146 -6.80 -37.39 -12.25
C ALA A 146 -6.23 -38.80 -12.40
N LEU A 147 -5.05 -39.06 -11.82
CA LEU A 147 -4.45 -40.39 -11.80
C LEU A 147 -5.31 -41.38 -11.02
N ALA A 148 -5.79 -40.99 -9.83
CA ALA A 148 -6.71 -41.79 -9.03
C ALA A 148 -8.04 -42.07 -9.77
N ALA A 149 -8.56 -41.09 -10.51
CA ALA A 149 -9.75 -41.26 -11.33
C ALA A 149 -9.52 -42.20 -12.54
N ARG A 150 -8.32 -42.19 -13.13
CA ARG A 150 -7.96 -43.02 -14.30
C ARG A 150 -8.02 -44.53 -14.00
N PHE A 151 -7.71 -44.93 -12.77
CA PHE A 151 -7.75 -46.32 -12.33
C PHE A 151 -9.13 -46.77 -11.83
N GLY A 152 -10.14 -45.91 -11.88
CA GLY A 152 -11.54 -46.26 -11.61
C GLY A 152 -12.29 -46.73 -12.87
N PRO A 153 -13.48 -47.34 -12.71
CA PRO A 153 -14.36 -47.66 -13.83
C PRO A 153 -14.65 -46.42 -14.69
N ARG A 154 -14.64 -46.60 -16.01
CA ARG A 154 -14.94 -45.52 -16.96
C ARG A 154 -16.38 -45.04 -16.75
N PRO A 155 -16.62 -43.72 -16.70
CA PRO A 155 -17.98 -43.20 -16.69
C PRO A 155 -18.69 -43.62 -17.98
N ALA A 156 -19.99 -43.92 -17.87
CA ALA A 156 -20.83 -44.19 -19.04
C ALA A 156 -20.76 -43.01 -20.03
N PRO A 157 -20.81 -43.24 -21.36
CA PRO A 157 -20.85 -42.16 -22.33
C PRO A 157 -22.00 -41.20 -22.01
N ALA A 158 -21.76 -39.89 -22.18
CA ALA A 158 -22.76 -38.87 -21.93
C ALA A 158 -24.03 -39.15 -22.74
N GLY A 159 -25.13 -39.48 -22.06
CA GLY A 159 -26.45 -39.43 -22.68
C GLY A 159 -26.77 -37.98 -23.05
N ALA A 160 -27.61 -37.77 -24.06
CA ALA A 160 -28.09 -36.46 -24.48
C ALA A 160 -29.06 -35.86 -23.44
N GLY A 161 -28.58 -35.60 -22.23
CA GLY A 161 -29.26 -34.77 -21.24
C GLY A 161 -28.83 -33.31 -21.44
N SER A 162 -29.79 -32.40 -21.55
CA SER A 162 -29.49 -30.97 -21.66
C SER A 162 -29.04 -30.42 -20.30
N PHE A 163 -27.77 -30.08 -20.17
CA PHE A 163 -27.32 -29.23 -19.06
C PHE A 163 -27.97 -27.85 -19.24
N PRO A 164 -28.79 -27.36 -18.30
CA PRO A 164 -29.59 -26.16 -18.53
C PRO A 164 -28.76 -24.90 -18.29
N VAL A 165 -27.82 -24.58 -19.20
CA VAL A 165 -26.89 -23.42 -19.10
C VAL A 165 -27.64 -22.09 -18.95
N ALA A 166 -28.84 -21.97 -19.51
CA ALA A 166 -29.64 -20.75 -19.48
C ALA A 166 -29.93 -20.24 -18.06
N PHE A 167 -30.33 -21.13 -17.14
CA PHE A 167 -30.69 -20.73 -15.77
C PHE A 167 -29.48 -20.20 -14.97
N PRO A 168 -28.34 -20.92 -14.88
CA PRO A 168 -27.13 -20.40 -14.27
C PRO A 168 -26.60 -19.13 -14.94
N LEU A 169 -26.69 -19.01 -16.26
CA LEU A 169 -26.28 -17.80 -16.96
C LEU A 169 -27.12 -16.58 -16.55
N THR A 170 -28.45 -16.73 -16.45
CA THR A 170 -29.33 -15.66 -15.93
C THR A 170 -28.95 -15.26 -14.51
N VAL A 171 -28.66 -16.23 -13.64
CA VAL A 171 -28.19 -15.93 -12.27
C VAL A 171 -26.88 -15.16 -12.31
N MET A 172 -25.92 -15.55 -13.15
CA MET A 172 -24.64 -14.84 -13.24
C MET A 172 -24.78 -13.44 -13.82
N VAL A 173 -25.65 -13.21 -14.79
CA VAL A 173 -25.96 -11.85 -15.28
C VAL A 173 -26.47 -10.97 -14.14
N MET A 174 -27.34 -11.50 -13.27
CA MET A 174 -27.82 -10.77 -12.08
C MET A 174 -26.68 -10.52 -11.09
N VAL A 175 -25.85 -11.53 -10.79
CA VAL A 175 -24.71 -11.40 -9.87
C VAL A 175 -23.73 -10.34 -10.35
N THR A 176 -23.34 -10.36 -11.63
CA THR A 176 -22.40 -9.38 -12.20
C THR A 176 -23.04 -8.00 -12.35
N GLY A 177 -24.33 -7.93 -12.66
CA GLY A 177 -25.08 -6.67 -12.73
C GLY A 177 -25.22 -5.99 -11.37
N LEU A 178 -25.47 -6.76 -10.31
CA LEU A 178 -25.49 -6.26 -8.92
C LEU A 178 -24.08 -5.90 -8.45
N ALA A 179 -23.08 -6.64 -8.91
CA ALA A 179 -21.70 -6.31 -8.61
C ALA A 179 -21.29 -4.93 -9.14
N ALA A 180 -21.94 -4.45 -10.20
CA ALA A 180 -21.73 -3.12 -10.79
C ALA A 180 -22.12 -1.95 -9.88
N ILE A 181 -23.11 -2.16 -9.01
CA ILE A 181 -23.77 -1.10 -8.23
C ILE A 181 -23.58 -1.26 -6.71
N GLY A 182 -22.93 -2.35 -6.28
CA GLY A 182 -22.70 -2.66 -4.86
C GLY A 182 -21.21 -2.64 -4.48
N PRO A 183 -20.86 -3.11 -3.26
CA PRO A 183 -19.48 -3.18 -2.76
C PRO A 183 -18.52 -3.94 -3.69
N ALA A 184 -19.06 -4.79 -4.55
CA ALA A 184 -18.31 -5.55 -5.54
C ALA A 184 -17.75 -4.73 -6.70
N ALA A 185 -18.23 -3.49 -6.90
CA ALA A 185 -17.64 -2.54 -7.84
C ALA A 185 -16.20 -2.19 -7.44
N HIS A 186 -15.84 -2.42 -6.17
CA HIS A 186 -14.52 -2.23 -5.59
C HIS A 186 -13.67 -3.51 -5.56
N TRP A 187 -14.07 -4.61 -6.20
CA TRP A 187 -13.31 -5.87 -6.14
C TRP A 187 -12.18 -5.98 -7.17
N TRP A 188 -12.07 -5.04 -8.11
CA TRP A 188 -11.03 -5.03 -9.13
C TRP A 188 -10.34 -3.65 -9.22
N HIS A 189 -10.58 -2.84 -10.25
CA HIS A 189 -9.98 -1.51 -10.39
C HIS A 189 -10.52 -0.47 -9.39
N GLY A 190 -11.65 -0.72 -8.74
CA GLY A 190 -12.15 0.12 -7.64
C GLY A 190 -11.62 -0.28 -6.27
N GLY A 191 -10.73 -1.29 -6.21
CA GLY A 191 -10.21 -1.88 -4.99
C GLY A 191 -8.85 -1.32 -4.55
N PRO A 192 -8.23 -1.91 -3.50
CA PRO A 192 -7.00 -1.42 -2.88
C PRO A 192 -5.78 -1.28 -3.81
N VAL A 193 -5.81 -1.92 -4.98
CA VAL A 193 -4.73 -1.94 -5.98
C VAL A 193 -5.15 -1.29 -7.31
N GLY A 194 -6.33 -0.67 -7.36
CA GLY A 194 -6.86 -0.09 -8.59
C GLY A 194 -5.95 0.93 -9.25
N TYR A 195 -5.17 1.64 -8.44
CA TYR A 195 -4.18 2.63 -8.88
C TYR A 195 -3.04 2.04 -9.73
N ALA A 196 -2.80 0.73 -9.66
CA ALA A 196 -1.70 0.07 -10.39
C ALA A 196 -1.96 -0.02 -11.90
N PHE A 197 -3.22 0.10 -12.31
CA PHE A 197 -3.61 0.02 -13.71
C PHE A 197 -3.64 1.40 -14.36
N ASP A 198 -3.15 1.46 -15.61
CA ASP A 198 -3.11 2.65 -16.43
C ASP A 198 -3.77 2.34 -17.78
N GLY A 199 -4.69 3.19 -18.24
CA GLY A 199 -5.44 2.99 -19.49
C GLY A 199 -6.65 2.03 -19.42
N PHE A 200 -7.16 1.65 -20.59
CA PHE A 200 -8.38 0.83 -20.73
C PHE A 200 -8.06 -0.66 -20.59
N LEU A 201 -8.46 -1.25 -19.46
CA LEU A 201 -8.45 -2.71 -19.24
C LEU A 201 -9.88 -3.26 -19.14
N ALA A 202 -10.07 -4.52 -19.50
CA ALA A 202 -11.37 -5.17 -19.57
C ALA A 202 -11.84 -5.62 -18.17
N ALA A 203 -11.89 -4.72 -17.20
CA ALA A 203 -12.28 -5.09 -15.84
C ALA A 203 -13.75 -4.76 -15.52
N PRO A 204 -14.44 -5.65 -14.79
CA PRO A 204 -15.79 -5.42 -14.29
C PRO A 204 -15.73 -4.52 -13.04
N GLY A 205 -15.34 -3.25 -13.23
CA GLY A 205 -15.35 -2.23 -12.18
C GLY A 205 -15.63 -0.83 -12.73
N ALA A 206 -16.34 -0.01 -11.96
CA ALA A 206 -16.74 1.34 -12.38
C ALA A 206 -15.54 2.29 -12.61
N ALA A 207 -14.39 1.98 -12.01
CA ALA A 207 -13.15 2.75 -12.14
C ALA A 207 -12.58 2.81 -13.57
N ASN A 208 -12.96 1.89 -14.47
CA ASN A 208 -12.57 1.93 -15.89
C ASN A 208 -13.62 2.62 -16.79
N GLY A 209 -14.53 3.36 -16.17
CA GLY A 209 -15.69 3.96 -16.83
C GLY A 209 -16.74 2.92 -17.25
N VAL A 210 -17.88 3.42 -17.72
CA VAL A 210 -19.04 2.59 -18.08
C VAL A 210 -18.71 1.59 -19.19
N LEU A 211 -17.93 1.99 -20.20
CA LEU A 211 -17.57 1.13 -21.32
C LEU A 211 -16.61 0.00 -20.91
N GLY A 212 -15.61 0.31 -20.07
CA GLY A 212 -14.67 -0.70 -19.55
C GLY A 212 -15.39 -1.73 -18.69
N PHE A 213 -16.29 -1.24 -17.81
CA PHE A 213 -17.16 -2.08 -17.02
C PHE A 213 -18.03 -3.03 -17.87
N LEU A 214 -18.72 -2.51 -18.89
CA LEU A 214 -19.58 -3.31 -19.76
C LEU A 214 -18.77 -4.34 -20.57
N ALA A 215 -17.61 -3.95 -21.10
CA ALA A 215 -16.72 -4.84 -21.84
C ALA A 215 -16.18 -5.97 -20.96
N GLY A 216 -15.67 -5.66 -19.76
CA GLY A 216 -15.18 -6.65 -18.80
C GLY A 216 -16.28 -7.60 -18.33
N THR A 217 -17.48 -7.07 -18.07
CA THR A 217 -18.65 -7.88 -17.69
C THR A 217 -19.08 -8.81 -18.83
N ALA A 218 -19.16 -8.31 -20.06
CA ALA A 218 -19.50 -9.12 -21.22
C ALA A 218 -18.46 -10.23 -21.47
N LEU A 219 -17.18 -9.91 -21.35
CA LEU A 219 -16.08 -10.86 -21.50
C LEU A 219 -16.13 -11.95 -20.42
N PHE A 220 -16.32 -11.56 -19.15
CA PHE A 220 -16.50 -12.51 -18.05
C PHE A 220 -17.69 -13.44 -18.29
N LEU A 221 -18.85 -12.91 -18.67
CA LEU A 221 -20.05 -13.70 -18.93
C LEU A 221 -19.88 -14.64 -20.13
N ALA A 222 -19.18 -14.21 -21.18
CA ALA A 222 -18.86 -15.04 -22.34
C ALA A 222 -17.94 -16.21 -21.96
N MET A 223 -16.87 -15.94 -21.19
CA MET A 223 -15.97 -16.97 -20.69
C MET A 223 -16.69 -17.95 -19.74
N PHE A 224 -17.53 -17.43 -18.85
CA PHE A 224 -18.37 -18.22 -17.96
C PHE A 224 -19.30 -19.15 -18.75
N ALA A 225 -20.04 -18.60 -19.72
CA ALA A 225 -20.96 -19.37 -20.55
C ALA A 225 -20.23 -20.47 -21.34
N GLY A 226 -19.07 -20.14 -21.90
CA GLY A 226 -18.19 -21.09 -22.56
C GLY A 226 -17.76 -22.22 -21.63
N ALA A 227 -17.24 -21.91 -20.45
CA ALA A 227 -16.81 -22.89 -19.45
C ALA A 227 -17.97 -23.77 -18.95
N ALA A 228 -19.12 -23.17 -18.62
CA ALA A 228 -20.31 -23.88 -18.16
C ALA A 228 -20.89 -24.81 -19.24
N TRP A 229 -20.96 -24.37 -20.50
CA TRP A 229 -21.38 -25.20 -21.63
C TRP A 229 -20.42 -26.37 -21.87
N SER A 230 -19.11 -26.08 -21.82
CA SER A 230 -18.04 -27.07 -21.97
C SER A 230 -18.13 -28.16 -20.89
N ALA A 231 -18.38 -27.78 -19.63
CA ALA A 231 -18.62 -28.71 -18.53
C ALA A 231 -19.92 -29.50 -18.71
N GLY A 232 -21.01 -28.83 -19.12
CA GLY A 232 -22.31 -29.44 -19.35
C GLY A 232 -22.31 -30.53 -20.42
N ARG A 233 -21.46 -30.43 -21.47
CA ARG A 233 -21.30 -31.49 -22.48
C ARG A 233 -20.58 -32.74 -21.98
N ARG A 234 -19.95 -32.67 -20.81
CA ARG A 234 -19.02 -33.69 -20.31
C ARG A 234 -19.48 -34.34 -19.01
N LEU A 235 -20.33 -33.65 -18.26
CA LEU A 235 -20.97 -34.18 -17.08
C LEU A 235 -22.25 -34.91 -17.50
N THR A 236 -22.30 -36.21 -17.26
CA THR A 236 -23.34 -37.10 -17.78
C THR A 236 -24.68 -37.02 -17.03
N GLN A 237 -24.75 -36.24 -15.93
CA GLN A 237 -25.96 -36.00 -15.15
C GLN A 237 -26.06 -34.54 -14.69
N ALA A 238 -27.26 -33.94 -14.77
CA ALA A 238 -27.54 -32.60 -14.27
C ALA A 238 -28.39 -32.69 -12.98
N GLY A 239 -27.73 -32.55 -11.83
CA GLY A 239 -28.38 -32.38 -10.51
C GLY A 239 -28.00 -31.03 -9.88
N PRO A 240 -28.75 -30.55 -8.87
CA PRO A 240 -28.53 -29.24 -8.26
C PRO A 240 -27.09 -29.04 -7.78
N LEU A 241 -26.49 -30.07 -7.17
CA LEU A 241 -25.11 -30.03 -6.72
C LEU A 241 -24.11 -29.93 -7.89
N VAL A 242 -24.31 -30.72 -8.96
CA VAL A 242 -23.45 -30.71 -10.15
C VAL A 242 -23.51 -29.37 -10.87
N VAL A 243 -24.71 -28.78 -10.98
CA VAL A 243 -24.89 -27.46 -11.60
C VAL A 243 -24.24 -26.39 -10.73
N SER A 244 -24.44 -26.41 -9.41
CA SER A 244 -23.83 -25.42 -8.50
C SER A 244 -22.30 -25.49 -8.49
N VAL A 245 -21.73 -26.69 -8.47
CA VAL A 245 -20.27 -26.88 -8.61
C VAL A 245 -19.77 -26.38 -9.96
N THR A 246 -20.50 -26.67 -11.04
CA THR A 246 -20.15 -26.17 -12.38
C THR A 246 -20.15 -24.64 -12.42
N VAL A 247 -21.10 -23.97 -11.76
CA VAL A 247 -21.13 -22.51 -11.67
C VAL A 247 -19.89 -21.99 -10.96
N GLY A 248 -19.58 -22.51 -9.78
CA GLY A 248 -18.39 -22.09 -9.03
C GLY A 248 -17.10 -22.25 -9.84
N LEU A 249 -16.89 -23.42 -10.48
CA LEU A 249 -15.71 -23.67 -11.31
C LEU A 249 -15.69 -22.77 -12.56
N ALA A 250 -16.81 -22.61 -13.26
CA ALA A 250 -16.88 -21.77 -14.46
C ALA A 250 -16.62 -20.29 -14.15
N SER A 251 -17.05 -19.80 -12.98
CA SER A 251 -16.77 -18.43 -12.54
C SER A 251 -15.30 -18.20 -12.19
N VAL A 252 -14.64 -19.16 -11.53
CA VAL A 252 -13.18 -19.08 -11.29
C VAL A 252 -12.42 -19.10 -12.62
N VAL A 253 -12.81 -19.96 -13.57
CA VAL A 253 -12.22 -19.97 -14.93
C VAL A 253 -12.44 -18.64 -15.64
N ALA A 254 -13.64 -18.06 -15.56
CA ALA A 254 -13.94 -16.78 -16.17
C ALA A 254 -13.14 -15.62 -15.56
N GLY A 255 -13.00 -15.59 -14.23
CA GLY A 255 -12.20 -14.58 -13.53
C GLY A 255 -10.70 -14.70 -13.84
N LEU A 256 -10.15 -15.92 -13.80
CA LEU A 256 -8.78 -16.19 -14.20
C LEU A 256 -8.53 -15.81 -15.68
N GLY A 257 -9.45 -16.19 -16.56
CA GLY A 257 -9.37 -15.86 -17.98
C GLY A 257 -9.39 -14.36 -18.22
N LEU A 258 -10.22 -13.61 -17.48
CA LEU A 258 -10.22 -12.15 -17.52
C LEU A 258 -8.87 -11.58 -17.12
N GLY A 259 -8.34 -12.01 -15.96
CA GLY A 259 -7.06 -11.54 -15.45
C GLY A 259 -5.89 -11.84 -16.40
N VAL A 260 -5.94 -12.98 -17.09
CA VAL A 260 -4.96 -13.32 -18.15
C VAL A 260 -5.11 -12.44 -19.37
N VAL A 261 -6.33 -12.12 -19.81
CA VAL A 261 -6.55 -11.17 -20.92
C VAL A 261 -5.97 -9.81 -20.56
N ASP A 262 -6.27 -9.29 -19.37
CA ASP A 262 -5.73 -8.00 -18.93
C ASP A 262 -4.21 -8.04 -18.77
N ALA A 263 -3.63 -9.14 -18.26
CA ALA A 263 -2.18 -9.33 -18.21
C ALA A 263 -1.54 -9.29 -19.61
N VAL A 264 -2.14 -9.95 -20.60
CA VAL A 264 -1.67 -9.93 -21.99
C VAL A 264 -1.79 -8.53 -22.58
N LEU A 265 -2.91 -7.83 -22.34
CA LEU A 265 -3.10 -6.45 -22.81
C LEU A 265 -2.05 -5.50 -22.18
N ALA A 266 -1.75 -5.69 -20.90
CA ALA A 266 -0.74 -4.90 -20.19
C ALA A 266 0.71 -5.18 -20.65
N ALA A 267 0.98 -6.36 -21.22
CA ALA A 267 2.30 -6.76 -21.74
C ALA A 267 2.60 -6.30 -23.17
N ILE A 268 1.62 -5.73 -23.89
CA ILE A 268 1.83 -5.12 -25.22
C ILE A 268 2.78 -3.91 -25.05
N PRO A 269 3.77 -3.69 -25.97
CA PRO A 269 4.98 -2.92 -25.68
C PRO A 269 4.70 -1.60 -24.96
N SER A 270 5.01 -1.57 -23.67
CA SER A 270 4.82 -0.42 -22.81
C SER A 270 6.11 -0.20 -22.01
N SER A 271 6.72 0.97 -22.22
CA SER A 271 7.93 1.46 -21.55
C SER A 271 9.19 0.57 -21.58
N THR A 272 10.28 1.15 -21.08
CA THR A 272 11.59 0.50 -20.90
C THR A 272 11.69 -0.31 -19.60
N ASP A 273 10.66 -0.23 -18.74
CA ASP A 273 10.55 -0.99 -17.50
C ASP A 273 9.71 -2.27 -17.68
N GLN A 274 9.67 -3.11 -16.65
CA GLN A 274 8.97 -4.39 -16.63
C GLN A 274 7.66 -4.30 -15.85
N TRP A 275 6.95 -3.15 -15.95
CA TRP A 275 5.72 -2.91 -15.19
C TRP A 275 4.62 -3.93 -15.52
N TRP A 276 4.69 -4.52 -16.72
CA TRP A 276 3.84 -5.63 -17.13
C TRP A 276 3.92 -6.83 -16.16
N VAL A 277 5.03 -7.05 -15.44
CA VAL A 277 5.15 -8.11 -14.42
C VAL A 277 4.22 -7.81 -13.24
N ALA A 278 4.29 -6.59 -12.70
CA ALA A 278 3.44 -6.16 -11.59
C ALA A 278 1.96 -6.19 -12.01
N THR A 279 1.61 -5.58 -13.14
CA THR A 279 0.22 -5.55 -13.61
C THR A 279 -0.31 -6.93 -13.97
N SER A 280 0.52 -7.85 -14.50
CA SER A 280 0.10 -9.24 -14.73
C SER A 280 -0.24 -9.96 -13.43
N LEU A 281 0.61 -9.83 -12.41
CA LEU A 281 0.37 -10.42 -11.09
C LEU A 281 -0.91 -9.86 -10.46
N ILE A 282 -1.09 -8.54 -10.50
CA ILE A 282 -2.27 -7.86 -9.95
C ILE A 282 -3.53 -8.29 -10.72
N SER A 283 -3.53 -8.26 -12.06
CA SER A 283 -4.67 -8.66 -12.91
C SER A 283 -5.10 -10.11 -12.67
N VAL A 284 -4.15 -11.04 -12.58
CA VAL A 284 -4.45 -12.44 -12.34
C VAL A 284 -4.98 -12.64 -10.92
N ALA A 285 -4.37 -11.99 -9.92
CA ALA A 285 -4.83 -12.04 -8.54
C ALA A 285 -6.27 -11.51 -8.41
N THR A 286 -6.53 -10.28 -8.84
CA THR A 286 -7.87 -9.68 -8.78
C THR A 286 -8.89 -10.49 -9.57
N GLY A 287 -8.49 -11.07 -10.70
CA GLY A 287 -9.32 -12.00 -11.49
C GLY A 287 -9.73 -13.27 -10.76
N ILE A 288 -8.78 -13.93 -10.08
CA ILE A 288 -9.09 -15.09 -9.25
C ILE A 288 -10.06 -14.71 -8.12
N GLY A 289 -9.79 -13.59 -7.43
CA GLY A 289 -10.65 -13.07 -6.37
C GLY A 289 -12.09 -12.84 -6.86
N TYR A 290 -12.25 -12.04 -7.93
CA TYR A 290 -13.55 -11.74 -8.52
C TYR A 290 -14.30 -13.01 -8.96
N GLY A 291 -13.63 -13.92 -9.66
CA GLY A 291 -14.24 -15.17 -10.14
C GLY A 291 -14.69 -16.10 -9.02
N ALA A 292 -13.89 -16.22 -7.95
CA ALA A 292 -14.24 -17.04 -6.79
C ALA A 292 -15.45 -16.49 -6.03
N MET A 293 -15.54 -15.16 -5.87
CA MET A 293 -16.66 -14.53 -5.17
C MET A 293 -17.95 -14.55 -5.98
N ALA A 294 -17.90 -14.16 -7.25
CA ALA A 294 -19.02 -14.27 -8.16
C ALA A 294 -19.52 -15.73 -8.25
N GLY A 295 -18.58 -16.68 -8.27
CA GLY A 295 -18.85 -18.11 -8.27
C GLY A 295 -19.52 -18.62 -6.99
N LEU A 296 -19.07 -18.18 -5.82
CA LEU A 296 -19.68 -18.54 -4.54
C LEU A 296 -21.13 -18.08 -4.46
N VAL A 297 -21.38 -16.80 -4.75
CA VAL A 297 -22.72 -16.21 -4.75
C VAL A 297 -23.60 -16.89 -5.79
N GLY A 298 -23.10 -17.03 -7.03
CA GLY A 298 -23.82 -17.68 -8.12
C GLY A 298 -24.16 -19.14 -7.81
N ALA A 299 -23.23 -19.91 -7.27
CA ALA A 299 -23.45 -21.32 -6.89
C ALA A 299 -24.50 -21.45 -5.78
N ALA A 300 -24.46 -20.57 -4.77
CA ALA A 300 -25.46 -20.56 -3.70
C ALA A 300 -26.86 -20.22 -4.23
N LEU A 301 -26.98 -19.17 -5.05
CA LEU A 301 -28.25 -18.76 -5.66
C LEU A 301 -28.82 -19.84 -6.58
N VAL A 302 -27.98 -20.52 -7.36
CA VAL A 302 -28.40 -21.64 -8.20
C VAL A 302 -28.86 -22.83 -7.34
N ALA A 303 -28.16 -23.17 -6.28
CA ALA A 303 -28.56 -24.24 -5.37
C ALA A 303 -29.93 -23.98 -4.72
N VAL A 304 -30.15 -22.75 -4.26
CA VAL A 304 -31.42 -22.30 -3.65
C VAL A 304 -32.52 -22.24 -4.70
N GLY A 305 -32.29 -21.57 -5.82
CA GLY A 305 -33.27 -21.43 -6.90
C GLY A 305 -33.69 -22.77 -7.50
N TRP A 306 -32.79 -23.75 -7.57
CA TRP A 306 -33.11 -25.11 -8.00
C TRP A 306 -34.04 -25.83 -7.01
N ARG A 307 -33.86 -25.63 -5.70
CA ARG A 307 -34.77 -26.18 -4.67
C ARG A 307 -36.13 -25.49 -4.66
N LEU A 308 -36.17 -24.20 -4.96
CA LEU A 308 -37.39 -23.39 -5.02
C LEU A 308 -38.18 -23.54 -6.32
N ARG A 309 -37.62 -24.20 -7.35
CA ARG A 309 -38.25 -24.41 -8.67
C ARG A 309 -39.62 -25.13 -8.61
N SER A 310 -39.97 -25.75 -7.49
CA SER A 310 -41.27 -26.38 -7.21
C SER A 310 -42.33 -25.45 -6.59
N ARG A 311 -42.00 -24.18 -6.27
CA ARG A 311 -42.94 -23.17 -5.77
C ARG A 311 -42.77 -21.88 -6.56
N VAL A 312 -43.86 -21.40 -7.17
CA VAL A 312 -43.92 -20.16 -7.95
C VAL A 312 -43.38 -19.00 -7.11
N LEU A 313 -42.13 -18.57 -7.34
CA LEU A 313 -41.55 -17.22 -7.11
C LEU A 313 -40.00 -17.24 -7.29
N PRO A 314 -39.43 -17.54 -8.48
CA PRO A 314 -37.97 -17.56 -8.64
C PRO A 314 -37.31 -16.18 -8.69
N VAL A 315 -38.09 -15.12 -8.97
CA VAL A 315 -37.57 -13.76 -9.19
C VAL A 315 -37.64 -12.91 -7.92
N ALA A 316 -38.73 -13.02 -7.14
CA ALA A 316 -38.92 -12.19 -5.94
C ALA A 316 -38.09 -12.65 -4.73
N ALA A 317 -37.94 -13.97 -4.49
CA ALA A 317 -37.15 -14.47 -3.36
C ALA A 317 -35.64 -14.21 -3.54
N THR A 318 -35.15 -14.29 -4.79
CA THR A 318 -33.79 -13.92 -5.18
C THR A 318 -33.57 -12.41 -5.05
N GLY A 319 -34.57 -11.60 -5.42
CA GLY A 319 -34.58 -10.14 -5.20
C GLY A 319 -34.55 -9.76 -3.71
N VAL A 320 -35.28 -10.48 -2.85
CA VAL A 320 -35.34 -10.20 -1.39
C VAL A 320 -34.06 -10.61 -0.65
N LEU A 321 -33.41 -11.72 -1.02
CA LEU A 321 -32.12 -12.09 -0.42
C LEU A 321 -30.99 -11.13 -0.83
N VAL A 322 -31.07 -10.61 -2.06
CA VAL A 322 -30.18 -9.56 -2.58
C VAL A 322 -30.47 -8.20 -1.93
N LEU A 323 -31.75 -7.81 -1.78
CA LEU A 323 -32.18 -6.60 -1.08
C LEU A 323 -31.92 -6.64 0.43
N ALA A 324 -31.72 -7.82 1.03
CA ALA A 324 -31.28 -7.97 2.41
C ALA A 324 -29.75 -7.80 2.57
N LEU A 325 -28.97 -7.85 1.48
CA LEU A 325 -27.53 -7.52 1.42
C LEU A 325 -27.28 -6.05 1.01
N VAL A 326 -28.29 -5.38 0.44
CA VAL A 326 -28.30 -3.95 0.11
C VAL A 326 -28.14 -3.01 1.33
N PRO A 327 -28.48 -3.34 2.59
CA PRO A 327 -28.18 -2.44 3.72
C PRO A 327 -26.69 -2.38 4.08
N LEU A 328 -25.82 -3.20 3.45
CA LEU A 328 -24.36 -3.05 3.49
C LEU A 328 -23.84 -2.04 2.45
N ILE A 329 -24.72 -1.34 1.73
CA ILE A 329 -24.38 -0.19 0.90
C ILE A 329 -23.78 0.87 1.82
N GLY A 330 -22.48 1.11 1.65
CA GLY A 330 -21.80 2.23 2.25
C GLY A 330 -22.62 3.49 2.03
N ALA A 331 -22.82 4.27 3.11
CA ALA A 331 -23.43 5.57 3.01
C ALA A 331 -22.78 6.33 1.83
N PRO A 332 -23.56 7.07 1.01
CA PRO A 332 -22.95 7.97 0.04
C PRO A 332 -21.88 8.77 0.77
N ALA A 333 -20.66 8.81 0.20
CA ALA A 333 -19.56 9.55 0.79
C ALA A 333 -20.11 10.92 1.21
N PRO A 334 -20.05 11.30 2.50
CA PRO A 334 -20.65 12.54 2.96
C PRO A 334 -20.15 13.66 2.06
N ALA A 335 -21.09 14.50 1.61
CA ALA A 335 -20.75 15.66 0.80
C ALA A 335 -19.55 16.37 1.43
N GLY A 336 -18.66 16.90 0.58
CA GLY A 336 -17.63 17.81 1.02
C GLY A 336 -18.13 18.77 2.12
N PRO A 337 -17.49 18.90 3.30
CA PRO A 337 -17.40 20.21 3.90
C PRO A 337 -17.00 21.25 2.86
N PRO A 338 -17.61 22.45 2.94
CA PRO A 338 -17.25 23.55 2.08
C PRO A 338 -15.74 23.80 2.19
N ALA A 339 -15.14 24.30 1.12
CA ALA A 339 -13.76 24.76 1.16
C ALA A 339 -13.60 25.70 2.36
N ALA A 340 -12.66 25.39 3.25
CA ALA A 340 -12.38 26.27 4.38
C ALA A 340 -11.99 27.65 3.83
N GLU A 341 -12.57 28.71 4.39
CA GLU A 341 -12.27 30.09 3.98
C GLU A 341 -10.77 30.35 4.08
N GLU A 342 -10.26 31.11 3.12
CA GLU A 342 -8.89 31.59 3.16
C GLU A 342 -8.77 32.65 4.25
N VAL A 343 -7.69 32.58 5.03
CA VAL A 343 -7.41 33.53 6.10
C VAL A 343 -6.36 34.54 5.62
N ALA A 344 -6.38 35.74 6.18
CA ALA A 344 -5.32 36.73 5.93
C ALA A 344 -3.95 36.21 6.39
N ALA A 345 -2.90 36.60 5.68
CA ALA A 345 -1.53 36.22 6.02
C ALA A 345 -1.13 36.72 7.42
N SER A 346 -0.48 35.85 8.18
CA SER A 346 0.02 36.11 9.53
C SER A 346 1.31 36.95 9.55
N GLY A 347 2.02 37.00 8.41
CA GLY A 347 3.36 37.61 8.31
C GLY A 347 4.50 36.68 8.75
N GLY A 348 4.20 35.42 9.09
CA GLY A 348 5.17 34.38 9.43
C GLY A 348 5.01 33.13 8.57
N MET A 349 5.40 31.97 9.13
CA MET A 349 5.05 30.68 8.54
C MET A 349 3.55 30.43 8.72
N GLU A 350 2.89 30.01 7.66
CA GLU A 350 1.45 29.78 7.65
C GLU A 350 1.15 28.32 7.95
N TYR A 351 0.03 28.05 8.61
CA TYR A 351 -0.46 26.69 8.78
C TYR A 351 -0.72 26.03 7.44
N LEU A 352 -0.33 24.77 7.31
CA LEU A 352 -0.57 24.01 6.09
C LEU A 352 -1.92 23.29 6.12
N ARG A 353 -2.50 23.12 4.94
CA ARG A 353 -3.73 22.36 4.73
C ARG A 353 -3.73 21.69 3.37
N VAL A 354 -4.56 20.66 3.22
CA VAL A 354 -4.87 20.08 1.91
C VAL A 354 -5.80 21.02 1.16
N LEU A 355 -5.38 21.37 -0.05
CA LEU A 355 -6.16 22.09 -1.02
C LEU A 355 -6.80 21.08 -1.99
N PRO A 356 -8.13 21.12 -2.18
CA PRO A 356 -8.80 20.21 -3.11
C PRO A 356 -8.24 20.32 -4.53
N ALA A 357 -8.35 19.20 -5.26
CA ALA A 357 -8.11 19.14 -6.69
C ALA A 357 -8.97 20.19 -7.44
N ARG A 358 -8.44 20.71 -8.55
CA ARG A 358 -9.15 21.70 -9.39
C ARG A 358 -10.39 21.13 -10.07
N ASP A 359 -10.29 19.86 -10.46
CA ASP A 359 -11.31 19.08 -11.15
C ASP A 359 -11.46 17.72 -10.45
N GLY A 360 -12.50 16.96 -10.82
CA GLY A 360 -12.86 15.70 -10.16
C GLY A 360 -11.78 14.61 -10.22
N ASP A 361 -10.87 14.71 -11.19
CA ASP A 361 -9.81 13.72 -11.46
C ASP A 361 -8.38 14.26 -11.16
N GLY A 362 -8.27 15.50 -10.68
CA GLY A 362 -7.01 16.14 -10.34
C GLY A 362 -6.41 15.64 -9.03
N LEU A 363 -5.14 15.99 -8.81
CA LEU A 363 -4.46 15.73 -7.54
C LEU A 363 -4.78 16.85 -6.54
N ALA A 364 -5.15 16.51 -5.31
CA ALA A 364 -5.16 17.50 -4.24
C ALA A 364 -3.71 17.94 -3.95
N THR A 365 -3.52 19.15 -3.44
CA THR A 365 -2.17 19.70 -3.22
C THR A 365 -2.00 20.16 -1.79
N ILE A 366 -0.76 20.17 -1.31
CA ILE A 366 -0.45 20.87 -0.07
C ILE A 366 -0.54 22.38 -0.36
N GLY A 367 -1.13 23.11 0.56
CA GLY A 367 -1.14 24.56 0.55
C GLY A 367 -1.17 25.13 1.94
N ASP A 368 -1.29 26.44 2.05
CA ASP A 368 -1.44 27.13 3.31
C ASP A 368 -2.88 27.62 3.54
N VAL A 369 -3.17 28.04 4.78
CA VAL A 369 -4.48 28.60 5.18
C VAL A 369 -4.84 29.89 4.44
N THR A 370 -3.89 30.53 3.76
CA THR A 370 -4.11 31.72 2.93
C THR A 370 -4.47 31.39 1.48
N GLY A 371 -4.52 30.10 1.12
CA GLY A 371 -4.93 29.61 -0.19
C GLY A 371 -3.81 29.38 -1.19
N ARG A 372 -2.54 29.63 -0.82
CA ARG A 372 -1.40 29.36 -1.70
C ARG A 372 -1.11 27.87 -1.77
N GLN A 373 -0.76 27.36 -2.95
CA GLN A 373 -0.15 26.03 -3.08
C GLN A 373 1.29 26.08 -2.59
N VAL A 374 1.69 25.10 -1.77
CA VAL A 374 3.02 24.99 -1.17
C VAL A 374 3.69 23.70 -1.66
N ILE A 375 4.94 23.81 -2.13
CA ILE A 375 5.74 22.65 -2.53
C ILE A 375 6.82 22.43 -1.47
N LEU A 376 6.75 21.32 -0.75
CA LEU A 376 7.67 20.98 0.34
C LEU A 376 8.85 20.12 -0.16
N ARG A 377 10.04 20.69 -0.30
CA ARG A 377 11.27 19.99 -0.72
C ARG A 377 12.34 20.08 0.34
N GLY A 378 12.93 18.93 0.66
CA GLY A 378 13.93 18.88 1.70
C GLY A 378 14.57 17.53 1.88
N VAL A 379 14.86 17.21 3.13
CA VAL A 379 15.72 16.09 3.52
C VAL A 379 15.22 15.43 4.80
N ASN A 380 15.50 14.14 4.95
CA ASN A 380 15.29 13.40 6.19
C ASN A 380 16.37 13.75 7.22
N VAL A 381 15.95 13.89 8.48
CA VAL A 381 16.76 14.28 9.63
C VAL A 381 16.53 13.22 10.71
N ASN A 382 17.49 12.30 10.83
CA ASN A 382 17.40 11.13 11.72
C ASN A 382 18.13 11.31 13.06
N GLN A 383 18.60 12.52 13.37
CA GLN A 383 19.49 12.76 14.51
C GLN A 383 18.85 12.51 15.88
N LEU A 384 17.51 12.44 15.94
CA LEU A 384 16.76 12.16 17.17
C LEU A 384 16.30 10.70 17.28
N ILE A 385 16.55 9.85 16.28
CA ILE A 385 16.14 8.45 16.26
C ILE A 385 16.94 7.63 17.29
N ASP A 386 16.25 6.69 17.92
CA ASP A 386 16.78 5.74 18.90
C ASP A 386 17.25 4.45 18.22
N TYR A 387 18.42 4.51 17.59
CA TYR A 387 19.01 3.35 16.91
C TYR A 387 19.63 2.34 17.86
N HIS A 388 19.52 1.06 17.48
CA HIS A 388 20.28 -0.03 18.05
C HIS A 388 21.76 0.14 17.75
N LEU A 389 22.57 0.11 18.80
CA LEU A 389 24.03 0.19 18.68
C LEU A 389 24.64 -1.21 18.71
N ARG A 390 25.28 -1.60 17.60
CA ARG A 390 26.13 -2.79 17.59
C ARG A 390 27.32 -2.64 18.54
N ASP A 391 27.92 -1.45 18.54
CA ASP A 391 28.97 -1.05 19.49
C ASP A 391 28.48 0.20 20.23
N PRO A 392 28.20 0.11 21.55
CA PRO A 392 27.77 1.26 22.34
C PRO A 392 28.76 2.43 22.36
N ALA A 393 30.03 2.22 22.00
CA ALA A 393 31.03 3.27 21.92
C ALA A 393 30.97 4.09 20.62
N VAL A 394 30.22 3.64 19.61
CA VAL A 394 30.13 4.31 18.31
C VAL A 394 28.71 4.87 18.14
N PRO A 395 28.52 6.21 18.15
CA PRO A 395 27.21 6.80 17.98
C PRO A 395 26.58 6.50 16.62
N ALA A 396 25.29 6.12 16.62
CA ALA A 396 24.49 5.95 15.40
C ALA A 396 23.99 7.27 14.80
N THR A 397 23.94 8.33 15.61
CA THR A 397 23.56 9.67 15.17
C THR A 397 24.67 10.67 15.44
N GLN A 398 24.58 11.82 14.78
CA GLN A 398 25.40 12.99 15.06
C GLN A 398 24.51 14.08 15.68
N PRO A 399 25.05 15.01 16.49
CA PRO A 399 24.26 16.12 17.02
C PRO A 399 23.67 16.98 15.89
N LEU A 400 22.38 17.30 16.00
CA LEU A 400 21.71 18.29 15.16
C LEU A 400 22.01 19.70 15.69
N THR A 401 22.48 20.59 14.82
CA THR A 401 22.93 21.93 15.18
C THR A 401 22.23 23.00 14.33
N ASP A 402 22.28 24.26 14.76
CA ASP A 402 21.73 25.37 13.97
C ASP A 402 22.39 25.49 12.57
N GLY A 403 23.68 25.20 12.49
CA GLY A 403 24.41 25.19 11.22
C GLY A 403 23.94 24.11 10.23
N ASP A 404 23.24 23.07 10.69
CA ASP A 404 22.58 22.12 9.79
C ASP A 404 21.39 22.77 9.08
N PHE A 405 20.53 23.47 9.84
CA PHE A 405 19.37 24.17 9.29
C PHE A 405 19.80 25.30 8.35
N GLU A 406 20.88 26.02 8.69
CA GLU A 406 21.46 27.04 7.81
C GLU A 406 21.91 26.43 6.47
N GLN A 407 22.61 25.29 6.49
CA GLN A 407 23.04 24.60 5.27
C GLN A 407 21.86 24.06 4.46
N MET A 408 20.84 23.50 5.11
CA MET A 408 19.60 23.06 4.45
C MET A 408 18.89 24.24 3.77
N ALA A 409 18.76 25.37 4.46
CA ALA A 409 18.18 26.60 3.90
C ALA A 409 19.01 27.15 2.74
N ALA A 410 20.34 27.05 2.81
CA ALA A 410 21.25 27.45 1.74
C ALA A 410 21.14 26.58 0.48
N MET A 411 20.66 25.34 0.61
CA MET A 411 20.28 24.49 -0.52
C MET A 411 18.87 24.80 -1.05
N GLY A 412 18.15 25.73 -0.42
CA GLY A 412 16.80 26.12 -0.80
C GLY A 412 15.71 25.27 -0.17
N PHE A 413 16.04 24.30 0.70
CA PHE A 413 15.05 23.45 1.34
C PHE A 413 14.06 24.26 2.18
N ASN A 414 12.82 23.77 2.25
CA ASN A 414 11.74 24.38 3.03
C ASN A 414 10.98 23.37 3.90
N VAL A 415 11.45 22.12 3.97
CA VAL A 415 10.92 21.12 4.89
C VAL A 415 12.05 20.21 5.38
N ILE A 416 11.91 19.66 6.58
CA ILE A 416 12.62 18.46 7.02
C ILE A 416 11.60 17.39 7.41
N ARG A 417 11.92 16.12 7.18
CA ARG A 417 11.25 14.98 7.81
C ARG A 417 12.07 14.59 9.03
N LEU A 418 11.57 14.91 10.21
CA LEU A 418 12.28 14.71 11.48
C LEU A 418 11.86 13.37 12.07
N GLY A 419 12.74 12.39 11.99
CA GLY A 419 12.51 11.07 12.57
C GLY A 419 12.54 11.13 14.10
N MET A 420 11.47 10.65 14.71
CA MET A 420 11.32 10.47 16.15
C MET A 420 10.95 9.02 16.47
N SER A 421 11.38 8.51 17.62
CA SER A 421 11.15 7.10 17.99
C SER A 421 10.12 6.96 19.10
N TRP A 422 9.16 6.06 18.91
CA TRP A 422 8.19 5.68 19.95
C TRP A 422 8.91 5.20 21.22
N SER A 423 10.01 4.47 21.07
CA SER A 423 10.84 3.98 22.18
C SER A 423 11.36 5.08 23.11
N ARG A 424 11.51 6.31 22.60
CA ARG A 424 11.93 7.48 23.39
C ARG A 424 10.79 8.38 23.80
N LEU A 425 9.69 8.42 23.05
CA LEU A 425 8.49 9.13 23.48
C LEU A 425 7.78 8.43 24.65
N GLU A 426 7.79 7.09 24.66
CA GLU A 426 7.16 6.24 25.68
C GLU A 426 8.09 5.10 26.12
N PRO A 427 9.23 5.41 26.77
CA PRO A 427 10.24 4.41 27.13
C PRO A 427 9.73 3.39 28.15
N VAL A 428 8.80 3.81 28.99
CA VAL A 428 8.05 2.95 29.91
C VAL A 428 6.58 3.10 29.58
N ARG A 429 5.86 1.98 29.46
CA ARG A 429 4.45 1.96 29.11
C ARG A 429 3.64 2.97 29.95
N GLY A 430 2.92 3.85 29.27
CA GLY A 430 2.08 4.90 29.83
C GLY A 430 2.82 6.10 30.41
N VAL A 431 4.15 6.15 30.33
CA VAL A 431 4.99 7.25 30.85
C VAL A 431 5.68 7.95 29.68
N PHE A 432 5.22 9.17 29.38
CA PHE A 432 5.76 9.96 28.28
C PHE A 432 7.01 10.76 28.69
N ASP A 433 8.02 10.79 27.82
CA ASP A 433 9.28 11.50 28.05
C ASP A 433 9.20 12.95 27.55
N GLU A 434 8.89 13.86 28.47
CA GLU A 434 8.89 15.31 28.23
C GLU A 434 10.28 15.85 27.82
N SER A 435 11.36 15.22 28.26
CA SER A 435 12.72 15.68 27.92
C SER A 435 13.07 15.36 26.47
N TYR A 436 12.58 14.23 25.94
CA TYR A 436 12.69 13.91 24.52
C TYR A 436 11.77 14.80 23.68
N LEU A 437 10.53 15.04 24.14
CA LEU A 437 9.64 16.00 23.48
C LEU A 437 10.27 17.41 23.39
N GLN A 438 11.01 17.84 24.41
CA GLN A 438 11.73 19.12 24.39
C GLN A 438 12.86 19.15 23.33
N GLN A 439 13.54 18.03 23.07
CA GLN A 439 14.52 17.92 21.97
C GLN A 439 13.83 18.07 20.61
N ILE A 440 12.66 17.45 20.43
CA ILE A 440 11.85 17.59 19.21
C ILE A 440 11.42 19.06 19.04
N ARG A 441 10.95 19.71 20.10
CA ARG A 441 10.60 21.15 20.08
C ARG A 441 11.79 22.03 19.68
N ALA A 442 12.99 21.73 20.19
CA ALA A 442 14.20 22.47 19.84
C ALA A 442 14.57 22.31 18.36
N ALA A 443 14.45 21.10 17.81
CA ALA A 443 14.66 20.86 16.38
C ALA A 443 13.64 21.59 15.51
N VAL A 444 12.34 21.54 15.86
CA VAL A 444 11.28 22.29 15.16
C VAL A 444 11.54 23.80 15.23
N ALA A 445 11.94 24.32 16.38
CA ALA A 445 12.27 25.75 16.54
C ALA A 445 13.50 26.16 15.71
N GLY A 446 14.52 25.30 15.63
CA GLY A 446 15.68 25.50 14.77
C GLY A 446 15.27 25.56 13.30
N ALA A 447 14.53 24.56 12.80
CA ALA A 447 14.02 24.56 11.43
C ALA A 447 13.15 25.81 11.13
N LYS A 448 12.26 26.18 12.05
CA LYS A 448 11.40 27.37 11.94
C LYS A 448 12.20 28.66 11.81
N ALA A 449 13.29 28.83 12.57
CA ALA A 449 14.14 30.01 12.51
C ALA A 449 14.76 30.23 11.11
N HIS A 450 14.90 29.16 10.32
CA HIS A 450 15.40 29.17 8.95
C HIS A 450 14.28 29.06 7.89
N GLY A 451 13.01 29.18 8.28
CA GLY A 451 11.86 29.11 7.37
C GLY A 451 11.63 27.72 6.77
N ILE A 452 11.96 26.68 7.54
CA ILE A 452 11.85 25.26 7.17
C ILE A 452 10.71 24.64 7.99
N TYR A 453 9.72 24.04 7.30
CA TYR A 453 8.67 23.25 7.95
C TYR A 453 9.22 21.93 8.49
N THR A 454 8.55 21.33 9.46
CA THR A 454 8.90 20.00 9.99
C THR A 454 7.73 19.03 9.81
N VAL A 455 7.95 17.93 9.11
CA VAL A 455 7.10 16.74 9.18
C VAL A 455 7.64 15.89 10.34
N LEU A 456 6.80 15.62 11.34
CA LEU A 456 7.17 14.78 12.48
C LEU A 456 6.88 13.33 12.15
N ASP A 457 7.91 12.51 12.06
CA ASP A 457 7.85 11.16 11.55
C ASP A 457 8.05 10.13 12.68
N MET A 458 7.04 9.31 12.94
CA MET A 458 7.17 8.18 13.86
C MET A 458 7.97 7.07 13.18
N HIS A 459 9.28 7.22 13.25
CA HIS A 459 10.23 6.40 12.53
C HIS A 459 10.41 5.04 13.19
N GLU A 460 10.50 4.03 12.34
CA GLU A 460 10.86 2.68 12.71
C GLU A 460 11.49 1.98 11.51
N ASP A 461 12.45 1.11 11.79
CA ASP A 461 12.95 0.14 10.83
C ASP A 461 12.82 -1.25 11.45
N ALA A 462 12.25 -2.20 10.70
CA ALA A 462 12.05 -3.57 11.14
C ALA A 462 11.55 -3.69 12.59
N TRP A 463 10.54 -2.88 12.94
CA TRP A 463 9.87 -2.75 14.24
C TRP A 463 10.69 -2.07 15.35
N GLY A 464 11.95 -2.43 15.56
CA GLY A 464 12.83 -1.68 16.46
C GLY A 464 13.88 -2.46 17.27
N ASN A 465 14.49 -1.75 18.23
CA ASN A 465 15.71 -2.17 18.94
C ASN A 465 15.66 -3.58 19.53
N ALA A 466 14.51 -3.96 20.09
CA ALA A 466 14.35 -5.22 20.81
C ALA A 466 14.24 -6.46 19.91
N ILE A 467 14.23 -6.29 18.58
CA ILE A 467 14.28 -7.40 17.61
C ILE A 467 15.64 -8.08 17.57
N ALA A 468 16.73 -7.40 17.95
CA ALA A 468 18.09 -7.93 17.90
C ALA A 468 18.22 -9.29 18.61
N ARG A 469 18.71 -10.32 17.90
CA ARG A 469 19.10 -11.63 18.47
C ARG A 469 20.39 -12.14 17.81
N PRO A 470 21.52 -11.44 17.97
CA PRO A 470 22.76 -11.77 17.27
C PRO A 470 23.33 -13.17 17.60
N ALA A 471 22.92 -13.75 18.74
CA ALA A 471 23.36 -15.08 19.18
C ALA A 471 22.41 -16.23 18.75
N GLU A 472 21.29 -15.93 18.09
CA GLU A 472 20.35 -16.97 17.65
C GLU A 472 20.96 -17.81 16.52
N GLU A 473 20.88 -19.14 16.64
CA GLU A 473 21.36 -20.03 15.57
C GLU A 473 20.32 -20.13 14.47
N CYS A 474 20.60 -19.45 13.36
CA CYS A 474 19.75 -19.46 12.18
C CYS A 474 20.19 -20.53 11.17
N GLY A 475 19.23 -21.22 10.55
CA GLY A 475 19.47 -22.31 9.60
C GLY A 475 18.65 -22.18 8.32
N GLY A 476 19.17 -22.71 7.21
CA GLY A 476 18.52 -22.65 5.90
C GLY A 476 18.83 -21.40 5.09
N GLY A 477 20.04 -20.84 5.24
CA GLY A 477 20.48 -19.65 4.50
C GLY A 477 19.99 -18.31 5.06
N THR A 478 19.38 -18.33 6.25
CA THR A 478 18.94 -17.15 7.00
C THR A 478 20.02 -16.69 7.99
N THR A 479 20.06 -15.40 8.32
CA THR A 479 20.99 -14.83 9.31
C THR A 479 20.26 -14.32 10.54
N PRO A 480 20.92 -14.17 11.70
CA PRO A 480 20.27 -13.61 12.89
C PRO A 480 19.88 -12.15 12.66
N ALA A 481 18.68 -11.78 13.12
CA ALA A 481 18.17 -10.42 13.01
C ALA A 481 18.98 -9.47 13.89
N ARG A 482 19.32 -8.32 13.33
CA ARG A 482 19.93 -7.18 14.04
C ARG A 482 18.83 -6.29 14.63
N GLY A 483 19.22 -5.42 15.57
CA GLY A 483 18.34 -4.35 16.02
C GLY A 483 18.40 -3.16 15.09
N TRP A 484 17.33 -2.36 15.09
CA TRP A 484 17.11 -1.24 14.18
C TRP A 484 16.65 -0.01 14.98
N ASP A 485 15.40 0.43 14.88
CA ASP A 485 14.85 1.54 15.68
C ASP A 485 13.32 1.58 15.61
N GLY A 486 12.68 2.32 16.52
CA GLY A 486 11.22 2.52 16.50
C GLY A 486 10.54 2.15 17.81
N ALA A 487 9.94 0.96 17.89
CA ALA A 487 9.11 0.56 19.03
C ALA A 487 9.92 0.25 20.31
N PRO A 488 9.39 0.60 21.51
CA PRO A 488 10.01 0.25 22.77
C PRO A 488 9.97 -1.27 23.02
N ALA A 489 10.93 -1.76 23.81
CA ALA A 489 11.04 -3.19 24.14
C ALA A 489 9.76 -3.78 24.76
N TRP A 490 9.02 -3.00 25.56
CA TRP A 490 7.77 -3.46 26.19
C TRP A 490 6.62 -3.65 25.19
N ALA A 491 6.69 -3.02 24.01
CA ALA A 491 5.73 -3.20 22.93
C ALA A 491 6.14 -4.29 21.92
N THR A 492 7.38 -4.80 22.01
CA THR A 492 7.93 -5.80 21.07
C THR A 492 7.51 -7.22 21.43
N ILE A 493 6.34 -7.64 20.94
CA ILE A 493 5.78 -8.97 21.18
C ILE A 493 6.01 -9.87 19.96
N THR A 494 7.00 -10.77 20.04
CA THR A 494 7.35 -11.69 18.93
C THR A 494 6.81 -13.10 19.08
N ASP A 495 6.10 -13.40 20.17
CA ASP A 495 5.53 -14.73 20.51
C ASP A 495 6.52 -15.91 20.34
N GLY A 496 7.82 -15.67 20.60
CA GLY A 496 8.87 -16.67 20.49
C GLY A 496 9.18 -17.15 19.06
N THR A 497 8.76 -16.40 18.05
CA THR A 497 9.13 -16.69 16.65
C THR A 497 10.60 -16.41 16.38
N ALA A 498 11.14 -17.10 15.37
CA ALA A 498 12.55 -17.00 15.02
C ALA A 498 12.93 -15.56 14.63
N HIS A 499 14.00 -15.05 15.22
CA HIS A 499 14.61 -13.79 14.84
C HIS A 499 15.67 -14.04 13.78
N CYS A 500 15.26 -14.69 12.69
CA CYS A 500 16.12 -14.99 11.55
C CYS A 500 15.61 -14.24 10.32
N GLU A 501 16.45 -13.38 9.76
CA GLU A 501 16.16 -12.61 8.55
C GLU A 501 16.57 -13.37 7.28
N PHE A 502 15.86 -13.10 6.19
CA PHE A 502 16.10 -13.69 4.87
C PHE A 502 15.75 -12.70 3.78
N LEU A 503 16.71 -12.43 2.88
CA LEU A 503 16.65 -11.43 1.79
C LEU A 503 16.48 -9.98 2.25
N ALA A 504 15.56 -9.69 3.16
CA ALA A 504 15.29 -8.36 3.73
C ALA A 504 14.94 -8.46 5.23
N ARG A 505 15.29 -7.41 5.99
CA ARG A 505 15.06 -7.30 7.44
C ARG A 505 13.56 -7.44 7.80
N ASP A 506 12.70 -6.85 6.99
CA ASP A 506 11.25 -6.75 7.21
C ASP A 506 10.50 -8.07 7.03
N LEU A 507 11.17 -9.07 6.44
CA LEU A 507 10.64 -10.42 6.21
C LEU A 507 10.97 -11.40 7.33
N ALA A 508 11.72 -10.98 8.36
CA ALA A 508 12.01 -11.83 9.51
C ALA A 508 10.72 -12.22 10.24
N PRO A 509 10.52 -13.50 10.63
CA PRO A 509 9.30 -13.95 11.31
C PRO A 509 8.99 -13.17 12.59
N ALA A 510 10.01 -12.82 13.37
CA ALA A 510 9.87 -11.99 14.57
C ALA A 510 9.30 -10.60 14.27
N VAL A 511 9.76 -9.95 13.19
CA VAL A 511 9.30 -8.63 12.75
C VAL A 511 7.84 -8.72 12.29
N ALA A 512 7.52 -9.66 11.39
CA ALA A 512 6.15 -9.88 10.93
C ALA A 512 5.18 -10.21 12.10
N THR A 513 5.68 -10.89 13.14
CA THR A 513 4.90 -11.19 14.34
C THR A 513 4.67 -9.96 15.20
N ALA A 514 5.69 -9.12 15.42
CA ALA A 514 5.58 -7.88 16.18
C ALA A 514 4.55 -6.93 15.54
N PHE A 515 4.64 -6.70 14.23
CA PHE A 515 3.62 -5.96 13.48
C PHE A 515 2.23 -6.60 13.56
N GLY A 516 2.14 -7.93 13.45
CA GLY A 516 0.85 -8.62 13.60
C GLY A 516 0.20 -8.38 14.97
N ASN A 517 0.99 -8.41 16.04
CA ASN A 517 0.52 -8.13 17.40
C ASN A 517 0.15 -6.66 17.56
N PHE A 518 0.88 -5.74 16.92
CA PHE A 518 0.52 -4.32 16.87
C PHE A 518 -0.80 -4.08 16.15
N TYR A 519 -0.96 -4.56 14.92
CA TYR A 519 -2.19 -4.35 14.13
C TYR A 519 -3.44 -4.94 14.80
N THR A 520 -3.26 -5.97 15.64
CA THR A 520 -4.35 -6.58 16.41
C THR A 520 -4.49 -6.02 17.83
N ASP A 521 -3.79 -4.93 18.12
CA ASP A 521 -3.78 -4.22 19.40
C ASP A 521 -3.57 -5.15 20.60
N ARG A 522 -2.70 -6.15 20.43
CA ARG A 522 -2.42 -7.10 21.50
C ARG A 522 -1.88 -6.37 22.71
N ASP A 523 -2.41 -6.70 23.88
CA ASP A 523 -2.07 -6.09 25.15
C ASP A 523 -2.19 -4.54 25.13
N GLY A 524 -2.94 -3.97 24.18
CA GLY A 524 -3.16 -2.54 24.01
C GLY A 524 -2.00 -1.76 23.37
N ILE A 525 -1.01 -2.42 22.76
CA ILE A 525 0.21 -1.72 22.28
C ILE A 525 -0.05 -0.70 21.15
N GLN A 526 -1.05 -0.92 20.29
CA GLN A 526 -1.42 0.07 19.26
C GLN A 526 -2.16 1.23 19.91
N SER A 527 -3.04 0.94 20.86
CA SER A 527 -3.69 1.97 21.68
C SER A 527 -2.66 2.86 22.38
N GLU A 528 -1.54 2.31 22.84
CA GLU A 528 -0.44 3.10 23.43
C GLU A 528 0.24 4.04 22.42
N LEU A 529 0.56 3.56 21.22
CA LEU A 529 1.12 4.43 20.17
C LEU A 529 0.13 5.53 19.77
N VAL A 530 -1.17 5.23 19.72
CA VAL A 530 -2.23 6.24 19.49
C VAL A 530 -2.25 7.29 20.61
N ARG A 531 -2.05 6.90 21.89
CA ARG A 531 -1.91 7.85 23.00
C ARG A 531 -0.63 8.67 22.91
N THR A 532 0.46 8.07 22.46
CA THR A 532 1.73 8.76 22.20
C THR A 532 1.55 9.83 21.10
N TRP A 533 0.82 9.52 20.03
CA TRP A 533 0.47 10.50 19.01
C TRP A 533 -0.36 11.66 19.57
N ALA A 534 -1.35 11.39 20.43
CA ALA A 534 -2.11 12.44 21.09
C ALA A 534 -1.22 13.34 21.99
N PHE A 535 -0.22 12.76 22.66
CA PHE A 535 0.76 13.50 23.45
C PHE A 535 1.59 14.47 22.58
N VAL A 536 2.13 13.99 21.45
CA VAL A 536 2.88 14.81 20.49
C VAL A 536 1.98 15.88 19.84
N ALA A 537 0.78 15.51 19.37
CA ALA A 537 -0.13 16.44 18.71
C ALA A 537 -0.60 17.57 19.64
N LYS A 538 -0.90 17.25 20.91
CA LYS A 538 -1.21 18.28 21.93
C LYS A 538 -0.06 19.28 22.09
N ALA A 539 1.18 18.79 22.04
CA ALA A 539 2.37 19.60 22.21
C ALA A 539 2.58 20.60 21.06
N PHE A 540 2.22 20.22 19.83
CA PHE A 540 2.44 21.02 18.61
C PHE A 540 1.17 21.64 18.02
N ALA A 541 0.01 21.49 18.66
CA ALA A 541 -1.30 21.96 18.18
C ALA A 541 -1.33 23.43 17.67
N ASN A 542 -0.46 24.30 18.19
CA ASN A 542 -0.38 25.73 17.83
C ASN A 542 0.93 26.11 17.11
N GLU A 543 1.73 25.15 16.62
CA GLU A 543 3.03 25.41 16.00
C GLU A 543 2.94 25.41 14.47
N PRO A 544 2.91 26.58 13.81
CA PRO A 544 2.77 26.65 12.34
C PRO A 544 3.93 26.05 11.56
N ALA A 545 5.12 25.89 12.15
CA ALA A 545 6.24 25.26 11.48
C ALA A 545 6.10 23.74 11.40
N VAL A 546 5.21 23.10 12.16
CA VAL A 546 4.89 21.69 11.95
C VAL A 546 3.98 21.60 10.72
N ALA A 547 4.46 20.94 9.67
CA ALA A 547 3.65 20.67 8.48
C ALA A 547 2.58 19.63 8.79
N GLY A 548 2.93 18.62 9.58
CA GLY A 548 2.04 17.53 9.96
C GLY A 548 2.77 16.33 10.54
N TYR A 549 2.03 15.24 10.65
CA TYR A 549 2.44 14.01 11.32
C TYR A 549 2.50 12.86 10.32
N ASP A 550 3.67 12.24 10.17
CA ASP A 550 3.88 11.01 9.41
C ASP A 550 3.71 9.81 10.33
N LEU A 551 2.58 9.11 10.15
CA LEU A 551 1.95 8.34 11.22
C LEU A 551 2.74 7.08 11.63
N LEU A 552 3.47 6.49 10.69
CA LEU A 552 4.36 5.35 10.91
C LEU A 552 5.20 5.16 9.64
N ASN A 553 6.53 5.23 9.79
CA ASN A 553 7.48 4.98 8.71
C ASN A 553 7.38 3.54 8.20
N GLU A 554 7.42 3.36 6.87
CA GLU A 554 7.48 2.06 6.16
C GLU A 554 6.79 0.88 6.87
N PRO A 555 5.48 0.97 7.19
CA PRO A 555 4.84 0.00 8.07
C PRO A 555 5.05 -1.43 7.61
N GLY A 556 5.61 -2.27 8.49
CA GLY A 556 5.86 -3.68 8.17
C GLY A 556 4.60 -4.45 7.78
N ILE A 557 4.77 -5.47 6.95
CA ILE A 557 3.64 -6.19 6.31
C ILE A 557 2.77 -7.00 7.29
N GLY A 558 3.28 -7.29 8.49
CA GLY A 558 2.64 -8.15 9.48
C GLY A 558 2.51 -9.61 9.03
N ALA A 559 1.81 -10.42 9.83
CA ALA A 559 1.74 -11.87 9.60
C ALA A 559 0.75 -12.31 8.50
N ASN A 560 -0.21 -11.46 8.10
CA ASN A 560 -1.27 -11.82 7.16
C ASN A 560 -1.49 -10.75 6.08
N PRO A 561 -0.47 -10.35 5.31
CA PRO A 561 -0.67 -9.39 4.23
C PRO A 561 -1.64 -9.97 3.15
N PRO A 562 -2.52 -9.15 2.56
CA PRO A 562 -2.64 -7.71 2.75
C PRO A 562 -3.67 -7.27 3.81
N ILE A 563 -4.16 -8.19 4.66
CA ILE A 563 -5.08 -7.84 5.76
C ILE A 563 -4.36 -6.99 6.79
N SER A 564 -3.14 -7.36 7.18
CA SER A 564 -2.31 -6.53 8.07
C SER A 564 -1.83 -5.26 7.37
N SER A 565 -1.19 -5.39 6.21
CA SER A 565 -0.50 -4.29 5.51
C SER A 565 -1.41 -3.26 4.84
N GLY A 566 -2.72 -3.50 4.76
CA GLY A 566 -3.67 -2.52 4.21
C GLY A 566 -4.90 -2.30 5.09
N LEU A 567 -5.69 -3.34 5.40
CA LEU A 567 -6.93 -3.16 6.17
C LEU A 567 -6.68 -2.70 7.62
N LEU A 568 -5.85 -3.44 8.36
CA LEU A 568 -5.57 -3.11 9.76
C LEU A 568 -4.62 -1.92 9.90
N LEU A 569 -3.74 -1.70 8.91
CA LEU A 569 -2.97 -0.47 8.81
C LEU A 569 -3.88 0.76 8.66
N GLY A 570 -4.87 0.71 7.76
CA GLY A 570 -5.87 1.77 7.61
C GLY A 570 -6.68 2.03 8.89
N ARG A 571 -7.02 0.97 9.64
CA ARG A 571 -7.67 1.09 10.96
C ARG A 571 -6.78 1.81 11.96
N TYR A 572 -5.48 1.49 12.01
CA TYR A 572 -4.52 2.19 12.85
C TYR A 572 -4.45 3.67 12.50
N TYR A 573 -4.33 4.01 11.22
CA TYR A 573 -4.30 5.40 10.77
C TYR A 573 -5.56 6.17 11.17
N ASP A 574 -6.75 5.60 10.99
CA ASP A 574 -7.99 6.26 11.41
C ASP A 574 -8.04 6.50 12.93
N ALA A 575 -7.56 5.55 13.73
CA ALA A 575 -7.46 5.70 15.18
C ALA A 575 -6.45 6.78 15.59
N ALA A 576 -5.24 6.78 15.00
CA ALA A 576 -4.20 7.76 15.26
C ALA A 576 -4.65 9.17 14.86
N ILE A 577 -5.20 9.34 13.66
CA ILE A 577 -5.75 10.61 13.18
C ILE A 577 -6.85 11.10 14.13
N THR A 578 -7.80 10.23 14.50
CA THR A 578 -8.88 10.62 15.43
C THR A 578 -8.33 11.15 16.76
N ALA A 579 -7.32 10.48 17.34
CA ALA A 579 -6.70 10.92 18.59
C ALA A 579 -5.91 12.22 18.44
N ILE A 580 -5.19 12.39 17.32
CA ILE A 580 -4.49 13.63 16.96
C ILE A 580 -5.49 14.80 16.88
N ARG A 581 -6.61 14.63 16.15
CA ARG A 581 -7.64 15.68 16.03
C ARG A 581 -8.22 16.08 17.37
N GLN A 582 -8.51 15.10 18.22
CA GLN A 582 -9.01 15.35 19.57
C GLN A 582 -7.98 16.11 20.42
N ALA A 583 -6.69 15.75 20.32
CA ALA A 583 -5.62 16.41 21.06
C ALA A 583 -5.38 17.85 20.59
N GLU A 584 -5.37 18.09 19.28
CA GLU A 584 -5.28 19.42 18.68
C GLU A 584 -6.44 20.31 19.13
N GLN A 585 -7.66 19.78 19.04
CA GLN A 585 -8.87 20.50 19.46
C GLN A 585 -8.84 20.81 20.97
N ALA A 586 -8.46 19.84 21.81
CA ALA A 586 -8.38 20.03 23.25
C ALA A 586 -7.31 21.06 23.65
N ALA A 587 -6.26 21.22 22.84
CA ALA A 587 -5.23 22.24 23.01
C ALA A 587 -5.61 23.62 22.42
N GLY A 588 -6.80 23.74 21.82
CA GLY A 588 -7.23 24.96 21.13
C GLY A 588 -6.41 25.28 19.89
N GLY A 589 -5.77 24.27 19.29
CA GLY A 589 -4.92 24.41 18.13
C GLY A 589 -5.63 24.23 16.80
N HIS A 590 -4.83 24.11 15.75
CA HIS A 590 -5.30 23.90 14.39
C HIS A 590 -5.10 22.44 13.96
N THR A 591 -5.77 22.08 12.87
CA THR A 591 -5.67 20.74 12.29
C THR A 591 -4.49 20.66 11.34
N HIS A 592 -3.45 19.91 11.71
CA HIS A 592 -2.28 19.70 10.85
C HIS A 592 -2.53 18.61 9.80
N LEU A 593 -1.63 18.53 8.79
CA LEU A 593 -1.62 17.45 7.82
C LEU A 593 -1.37 16.09 8.49
N ALA A 594 -2.02 15.04 7.98
CA ALA A 594 -1.77 13.65 8.34
C ALA A 594 -1.13 12.95 7.13
N PHE A 595 0.17 12.69 7.22
CA PHE A 595 0.92 11.92 6.25
C PHE A 595 0.74 10.44 6.58
N PHE A 596 0.39 9.64 5.57
CA PHE A 596 0.18 8.21 5.74
C PHE A 596 0.86 7.45 4.61
N GLU A 597 1.50 6.34 4.99
CA GLU A 597 2.31 5.54 4.09
C GLU A 597 1.60 4.24 3.68
N PRO A 598 1.85 3.71 2.47
CA PRO A 598 1.62 2.29 2.19
C PRO A 598 2.62 1.43 2.99
N SER A 599 2.48 0.10 3.00
CA SER A 599 3.49 -0.74 3.67
C SER A 599 4.86 -0.68 2.98
N VAL A 600 5.90 -1.16 3.67
CA VAL A 600 7.29 -1.30 3.19
C VAL A 600 7.41 -2.01 1.82
N LEU A 601 6.41 -2.78 1.39
CA LEU A 601 6.39 -3.37 0.04
C LEU A 601 6.41 -2.32 -1.06
N TRP A 602 5.88 -1.11 -0.82
CA TRP A 602 5.97 -0.03 -1.79
C TRP A 602 7.41 0.40 -2.04
N SER A 603 8.22 0.48 -0.99
CA SER A 603 9.66 0.76 -1.06
C SER A 603 10.40 -0.36 -1.80
N GLY A 604 10.04 -1.61 -1.54
CA GLY A 604 10.66 -2.79 -2.15
C GLY A 604 10.24 -3.09 -3.59
N LEU A 605 8.99 -2.79 -3.98
CA LEU A 605 8.38 -3.25 -5.25
C LEU A 605 7.79 -2.12 -6.11
N GLY A 606 7.59 -0.93 -5.54
CA GLY A 606 6.91 0.20 -6.18
C GLY A 606 5.37 0.11 -6.19
N PHE A 607 4.79 -0.88 -5.50
CA PHE A 607 3.34 -1.05 -5.34
C PHE A 607 3.02 -1.95 -4.12
N ASP A 608 1.81 -1.80 -3.57
CA ASP A 608 1.24 -2.68 -2.54
C ASP A 608 -0.31 -2.60 -2.48
N ALA A 609 -0.97 -3.59 -1.88
CA ALA A 609 -2.35 -3.44 -1.43
C ALA A 609 -2.40 -2.54 -0.19
N ALA A 610 -2.33 -1.23 -0.43
CA ALA A 610 -2.36 -0.16 0.56
C ALA A 610 -3.74 -0.05 1.27
N PRO A 611 -3.87 0.78 2.33
CA PRO A 611 -5.15 1.04 2.98
C PRO A 611 -6.27 1.33 1.99
N ALA A 612 -7.48 0.81 2.20
CA ALA A 612 -8.56 1.06 1.25
C ALA A 612 -8.94 2.55 1.22
N PRO A 613 -9.21 3.15 0.04
CA PRO A 613 -9.80 4.47 -0.03
C PRO A 613 -11.05 4.59 0.87
N GLY A 614 -11.11 5.67 1.67
CA GLY A 614 -12.16 5.85 2.67
C GLY A 614 -11.92 5.13 4.00
N PHE A 615 -10.69 4.70 4.29
CA PHE A 615 -10.32 4.16 5.61
C PHE A 615 -10.56 5.18 6.74
N THR A 616 -10.55 6.48 6.44
CA THR A 616 -10.87 7.57 7.36
C THR A 616 -11.74 8.63 6.69
N GLY A 617 -12.46 9.41 7.50
CA GLY A 617 -13.22 10.58 7.06
C GLY A 617 -12.42 11.89 7.07
N ASP A 618 -11.15 11.86 7.53
CA ASP A 618 -10.28 13.04 7.56
C ASP A 618 -9.97 13.56 6.14
N ARG A 619 -9.59 14.84 6.08
CA ARG A 619 -9.42 15.58 4.82
C ARG A 619 -8.08 16.26 4.68
N GLN A 620 -7.28 16.26 5.74
CA GLN A 620 -5.93 16.78 5.75
C GLN A 620 -4.93 15.67 5.40
N LEU A 621 -5.35 14.72 4.56
CA LEU A 621 -4.56 13.55 4.19
C LEU A 621 -3.49 13.89 3.15
N VAL A 622 -2.28 13.40 3.38
CA VAL A 622 -1.17 13.39 2.43
C VAL A 622 -0.69 11.96 2.27
N PHE A 623 -0.77 11.42 1.06
CA PHE A 623 -0.20 10.11 0.76
C PHE A 623 1.32 10.25 0.65
N ALA A 624 2.06 9.46 1.44
CA ALA A 624 3.49 9.62 1.66
C ALA A 624 4.35 8.40 1.26
N PRO A 625 4.30 7.89 0.02
CA PRO A 625 5.05 6.70 -0.37
C PRO A 625 6.56 6.98 -0.54
N HIS A 626 7.37 5.92 -0.46
CA HIS A 626 8.83 5.97 -0.64
C HIS A 626 9.26 5.34 -1.99
N PRO A 627 9.46 6.14 -3.05
CA PRO A 627 9.83 5.62 -4.35
C PRO A 627 11.33 5.31 -4.46
N TYR A 628 11.73 4.07 -4.12
CA TYR A 628 13.10 3.57 -4.28
C TYR A 628 13.37 2.81 -5.59
N SER A 629 12.48 2.90 -6.57
CA SER A 629 12.66 2.33 -7.92
C SER A 629 13.97 2.79 -8.57
N GLU A 630 14.71 1.85 -9.18
CA GLU A 630 16.06 2.08 -9.76
C GLU A 630 17.14 2.49 -8.74
N SER A 631 16.86 2.34 -7.44
CA SER A 631 17.79 2.55 -6.32
C SER A 631 17.99 1.25 -5.55
N ILE A 632 17.22 1.03 -4.49
CA ILE A 632 17.34 -0.11 -3.56
C ILE A 632 16.12 -1.04 -3.58
N SER A 633 15.20 -0.85 -4.52
CA SER A 633 14.07 -1.76 -4.71
C SER A 633 14.55 -3.19 -4.98
N MET A 634 13.79 -4.19 -4.51
CA MET A 634 14.22 -5.60 -4.44
C MET A 634 14.59 -6.19 -5.80
N ASP A 635 13.97 -5.69 -6.87
CA ASP A 635 14.21 -6.10 -8.25
C ASP A 635 15.60 -5.72 -8.77
N GLN A 636 16.23 -4.69 -8.20
CA GLN A 636 17.57 -4.25 -8.59
C GLN A 636 18.62 -5.31 -8.27
N GLY A 637 18.46 -6.05 -7.16
CA GLY A 637 19.32 -7.20 -6.82
C GLY A 637 19.25 -8.34 -7.83
N LEU A 638 18.22 -8.38 -8.66
CA LEU A 638 18.04 -9.36 -9.75
C LEU A 638 18.45 -8.81 -11.12
N GLY A 639 18.95 -7.56 -11.19
CA GLY A 639 19.24 -6.87 -12.45
C GLY A 639 17.99 -6.55 -13.27
N LEU A 640 16.83 -6.44 -12.61
CA LEU A 640 15.54 -6.12 -13.22
C LEU A 640 15.15 -4.67 -12.88
N THR A 641 14.18 -4.13 -13.61
CA THR A 641 13.54 -2.85 -13.29
C THR A 641 12.04 -3.02 -13.48
N ILE A 642 11.34 -3.40 -12.42
CA ILE A 642 9.88 -3.63 -12.44
C ILE A 642 9.16 -2.32 -12.67
N ALA A 643 9.49 -1.29 -11.91
CA ALA A 643 8.96 0.06 -12.11
C ALA A 643 10.12 1.01 -12.34
N SER A 644 10.06 1.81 -13.40
CA SER A 644 10.93 2.98 -13.54
C SER A 644 10.59 4.05 -12.49
N ILE A 645 11.50 5.00 -12.28
CA ILE A 645 11.27 6.17 -11.43
C ILE A 645 9.96 6.88 -11.81
N GLU A 646 9.79 7.21 -13.10
CA GLU A 646 8.62 7.93 -13.58
C GLU A 646 7.34 7.11 -13.42
N ARG A 647 7.42 5.78 -13.60
CA ARG A 647 6.29 4.87 -13.38
C ARG A 647 5.85 4.87 -11.92
N ASN A 648 6.79 4.74 -10.97
CA ASN A 648 6.48 4.71 -9.54
C ASN A 648 5.81 6.02 -9.10
N LEU A 649 6.34 7.18 -9.50
CA LEU A 649 5.75 8.48 -9.15
C LEU A 649 4.36 8.67 -9.79
N ALA A 650 4.14 8.22 -11.03
CA ALA A 650 2.82 8.26 -11.66
C ALA A 650 1.81 7.34 -10.96
N THR A 651 2.23 6.14 -10.58
CA THR A 651 1.43 5.18 -9.80
C THR A 651 1.06 5.74 -8.43
N SER A 652 2.02 6.37 -7.74
CA SER A 652 1.81 7.08 -6.47
C SER A 652 0.78 8.20 -6.61
N ALA A 653 0.85 8.98 -7.68
CA ALA A 653 -0.14 10.03 -7.95
C ALA A 653 -1.54 9.46 -8.23
N ARG A 654 -1.67 8.30 -8.89
CA ARG A 654 -2.97 7.62 -9.05
C ARG A 654 -3.51 7.12 -7.72
N ALA A 655 -2.66 6.60 -6.84
CA ALA A 655 -3.06 6.18 -5.50
C ALA A 655 -3.55 7.37 -4.67
N ALA A 656 -2.78 8.46 -4.61
CA ALA A 656 -3.16 9.69 -3.90
C ALA A 656 -4.53 10.25 -4.35
N ARG A 657 -4.83 10.23 -5.65
CA ARG A 657 -6.16 10.61 -6.18
C ARG A 657 -7.29 9.75 -5.62
N ALA A 658 -7.09 8.44 -5.49
CA ALA A 658 -8.10 7.53 -4.95
C ALA A 658 -8.46 7.89 -3.49
N TYR A 659 -7.50 8.39 -2.71
CA TYR A 659 -7.71 8.88 -1.36
C TYR A 659 -8.23 10.32 -1.28
N ARG A 660 -8.24 11.06 -2.40
CA ARG A 660 -8.39 12.53 -2.43
C ARG A 660 -7.37 13.24 -1.52
N ALA A 661 -6.19 12.64 -1.40
CA ALA A 661 -5.09 13.12 -0.60
C ALA A 661 -4.12 13.94 -1.46
N ALA A 662 -3.37 14.84 -0.82
CA ALA A 662 -2.19 15.40 -1.46
C ALA A 662 -1.09 14.33 -1.60
N LEU A 663 -0.05 14.61 -2.38
CA LEU A 663 1.09 13.70 -2.57
C LEU A 663 2.38 14.37 -2.13
N TRP A 664 3.17 13.66 -1.33
CA TRP A 664 4.50 14.08 -0.92
C TRP A 664 5.36 12.83 -0.72
N PHE A 665 6.61 12.82 -1.17
CA PHE A 665 7.44 11.60 -1.09
C PHE A 665 8.28 11.61 0.18
N GLY A 666 7.93 10.78 1.17
CA GLY A 666 8.56 10.75 2.49
C GLY A 666 10.05 10.46 2.44
N GLU A 667 10.43 9.50 1.59
CA GLU A 667 11.82 9.13 1.38
C GLU A 667 12.08 8.77 -0.08
N TRP A 668 13.28 9.11 -0.53
CA TRP A 668 13.86 8.65 -1.77
C TRP A 668 15.34 9.01 -1.77
N GLY A 669 16.16 8.23 -2.47
CA GLY A 669 17.60 8.50 -2.53
C GLY A 669 18.35 7.43 -3.29
N TRP A 670 19.62 7.72 -3.56
CA TRP A 670 20.58 6.78 -4.14
C TRP A 670 21.81 6.70 -3.25
N PHE A 671 22.43 5.54 -3.21
CA PHE A 671 23.49 5.19 -2.27
C PHE A 671 24.78 4.71 -2.97
N GLY A 672 24.84 4.82 -4.29
CA GLY A 672 26.01 4.52 -5.10
C GLY A 672 26.89 5.76 -5.35
N ASP A 673 27.60 5.76 -6.49
CA ASP A 673 28.45 6.88 -6.88
C ASP A 673 27.60 8.11 -7.29
N PRO A 674 27.71 9.26 -6.59
CA PRO A 674 26.96 10.46 -6.92
C PRO A 674 27.18 10.98 -8.34
N ALA A 675 28.35 10.72 -8.96
CA ALA A 675 28.63 11.10 -10.35
C ALA A 675 27.77 10.32 -11.36
N VAL A 676 27.37 9.10 -11.00
CA VAL A 676 26.51 8.22 -11.81
C VAL A 676 25.04 8.43 -11.43
N ASP A 677 24.74 8.32 -10.14
CA ASP A 677 23.37 8.35 -9.63
C ASP A 677 22.74 9.75 -9.68
N GLY A 678 23.52 10.82 -9.79
CA GLY A 678 23.02 12.18 -9.97
C GLY A 678 22.10 12.35 -11.19
N ALA A 679 22.26 11.53 -12.23
CA ALA A 679 21.33 11.48 -13.36
C ALA A 679 19.93 10.97 -12.97
N LYS A 680 19.85 10.01 -12.04
CA LYS A 680 18.59 9.47 -11.52
C LYS A 680 17.92 10.43 -10.55
N VAL A 681 18.71 11.10 -9.70
CA VAL A 681 18.22 12.20 -8.84
C VAL A 681 17.56 13.29 -9.69
N ARG A 682 18.17 13.69 -10.82
CA ARG A 682 17.58 14.62 -11.80
C ARG A 682 16.25 14.12 -12.40
N ARG A 683 16.16 12.83 -12.74
CA ARG A 683 14.92 12.24 -13.29
C ARG A 683 13.78 12.28 -12.28
N LEU A 684 14.05 11.88 -11.03
CA LEU A 684 13.05 11.93 -9.95
C LEU A 684 12.63 13.37 -9.66
N ALA A 685 13.59 14.29 -9.56
CA ALA A 685 13.35 15.73 -9.42
C ALA A 685 12.43 16.28 -10.53
N ALA A 686 12.70 15.95 -11.79
CA ALA A 686 11.85 16.38 -12.90
C ALA A 686 10.46 15.73 -12.87
N ALA A 687 10.33 14.51 -12.36
CA ALA A 687 9.05 13.85 -12.17
C ALA A 687 8.22 14.49 -11.03
N GLN A 688 8.86 14.89 -9.94
CA GLN A 688 8.25 15.72 -8.89
C GLN A 688 7.74 17.05 -9.43
N ASP A 689 8.54 17.72 -10.27
CA ASP A 689 8.16 18.99 -10.91
C ASP A 689 6.89 18.84 -11.74
N ARG A 690 6.79 17.79 -12.56
CA ARG A 690 5.58 17.49 -13.36
C ARG A 690 4.33 17.24 -12.53
N LEU A 691 4.49 16.70 -11.32
CA LEU A 691 3.38 16.43 -10.39
C LEU A 691 3.05 17.63 -9.51
N GLY A 692 3.89 18.68 -9.47
CA GLY A 692 3.79 19.75 -8.48
C GLY A 692 3.94 19.24 -7.04
N ALA A 693 4.63 18.11 -6.86
CA ALA A 693 4.81 17.43 -5.59
C ALA A 693 6.23 17.64 -5.04
N GLY A 694 6.36 17.51 -3.73
CA GLY A 694 7.62 17.61 -3.01
C GLY A 694 8.04 16.28 -2.39
N GLY A 695 9.08 16.29 -1.57
CA GLY A 695 9.54 15.12 -0.83
C GLY A 695 10.78 15.42 0.00
N ALA A 696 11.22 14.42 0.76
CA ALA A 696 12.45 14.47 1.55
C ALA A 696 13.47 13.44 1.06
N PHE A 697 14.67 13.90 0.71
CA PHE A 697 15.78 13.02 0.32
C PHE A 697 16.29 12.25 1.54
N TRP A 698 16.50 10.94 1.42
CA TRP A 698 17.11 10.12 2.47
C TRP A 698 18.62 10.06 2.26
N VAL A 699 19.46 10.64 3.13
CA VAL A 699 19.22 11.33 4.41
C VAL A 699 20.25 12.46 4.56
N TRP A 700 20.00 13.43 5.45
CA TRP A 700 20.89 14.56 5.70
C TRP A 700 22.28 14.08 6.15
N ARG A 701 22.36 13.44 7.32
CA ARG A 701 23.57 12.87 7.92
C ARG A 701 23.21 11.57 8.62
N GLN A 702 24.20 10.71 8.83
CA GLN A 702 24.05 9.48 9.61
C GLN A 702 25.36 9.18 10.36
N GLY A 703 25.25 8.65 11.58
CA GLY A 703 26.41 8.29 12.38
C GLY A 703 26.92 6.89 12.04
N CYS A 704 28.21 6.65 12.26
CA CYS A 704 28.86 5.40 11.87
C CYS A 704 28.44 4.17 12.69
N GLY A 705 27.77 4.36 13.82
CA GLY A 705 27.17 3.30 14.62
C GLY A 705 25.78 2.86 14.13
N SER A 706 25.23 3.51 13.10
CA SER A 706 23.88 3.24 12.59
C SER A 706 23.76 1.82 12.07
N PRO A 707 22.64 1.11 12.29
CA PRO A 707 22.48 -0.27 11.84
C PRO A 707 22.52 -0.44 10.31
N GLU A 708 22.22 0.62 9.56
CA GLU A 708 22.35 0.72 8.09
C GLU A 708 23.82 0.80 7.65
N THR A 709 24.72 1.21 8.55
CA THR A 709 26.15 1.33 8.26
C THR A 709 26.84 -0.02 8.44
N GLY A 710 27.43 -0.52 7.35
CA GLY A 710 28.20 -1.76 7.35
C GLY A 710 29.34 -1.76 8.39
N ALA A 711 29.71 -2.94 8.90
CA ALA A 711 30.77 -3.06 9.90
C ALA A 711 32.11 -2.45 9.49
N ASP A 712 32.42 -2.58 8.20
CA ASP A 712 33.69 -2.16 7.61
C ASP A 712 33.56 -0.85 6.82
N ALA A 713 32.45 -0.11 7.00
CA ALA A 713 32.22 1.13 6.27
C ALA A 713 33.20 2.23 6.72
N THR A 714 33.85 2.87 5.76
CA THR A 714 34.75 4.01 6.01
C THR A 714 33.99 5.33 6.12
N THR A 715 32.76 5.38 5.59
CA THR A 715 31.86 6.52 5.64
C THR A 715 30.44 6.08 5.95
N SER A 716 29.65 6.94 6.60
CA SER A 716 28.24 6.73 6.89
C SER A 716 27.38 7.89 6.37
N GLY A 717 26.10 7.63 6.13
CA GLY A 717 25.14 8.62 5.63
C GLY A 717 25.12 8.75 4.12
N ASN A 718 24.38 9.77 3.65
CA ASN A 718 24.16 9.97 2.22
C ASN A 718 24.49 11.39 1.77
N LEU A 719 23.63 12.38 2.04
CA LEU A 719 23.81 13.72 1.50
C LEU A 719 25.04 14.41 2.09
N VAL A 720 25.19 14.36 3.41
CA VAL A 720 26.38 14.83 4.14
C VAL A 720 27.01 13.60 4.80
N ALA A 721 27.94 12.98 4.10
CA ALA A 721 28.60 11.77 4.58
C ALA A 721 29.50 12.08 5.80
N VAL A 722 29.63 11.12 6.71
CA VAL A 722 30.50 11.20 7.89
C VAL A 722 31.66 10.21 7.71
N ASP A 723 32.90 10.69 7.80
CA ASP A 723 34.09 9.84 7.84
C ASP A 723 34.16 9.11 9.20
N CYS A 724 34.14 7.78 9.17
CA CYS A 724 34.02 6.97 10.39
C CYS A 724 35.30 6.89 11.22
N ARG A 725 36.44 7.31 10.67
CA ARG A 725 37.71 7.36 11.39
C ARG A 725 37.88 8.67 12.16
N THR A 726 37.35 9.76 11.63
CA THR A 726 37.57 11.12 12.15
C THR A 726 36.30 11.73 12.76
N GLY A 727 35.12 11.22 12.42
CA GLY A 727 33.82 11.80 12.76
C GLY A 727 33.49 13.07 11.96
N ALA A 728 34.33 13.47 10.99
CA ALA A 728 34.14 14.68 10.23
C ALA A 728 33.06 14.51 9.15
N SER A 729 32.23 15.53 8.96
CA SER A 729 31.27 15.59 7.86
C SER A 729 31.95 16.06 6.56
N ALA A 730 31.63 15.40 5.45
CA ALA A 730 31.98 15.81 4.10
C ALA A 730 30.87 16.70 3.52
N PRO A 731 31.19 17.70 2.68
CA PRO A 731 30.19 18.52 2.04
C PRO A 731 29.31 17.69 1.08
N PRO A 732 28.06 18.12 0.82
CA PRO A 732 27.21 17.46 -0.16
C PRO A 732 27.86 17.29 -1.53
N PRO A 733 27.88 16.07 -2.11
CA PRO A 733 28.50 15.84 -3.41
C PRO A 733 27.67 16.52 -4.51
N GLU A 734 28.35 17.18 -5.46
CA GLU A 734 27.67 17.97 -6.52
C GLU A 734 26.62 17.18 -7.31
N GLY A 735 26.87 15.88 -7.53
CA GLY A 735 25.96 14.99 -8.25
C GLY A 735 24.58 14.88 -7.60
N PHE A 736 24.50 15.03 -6.27
CA PHE A 736 23.24 15.06 -5.52
C PHE A 736 22.83 16.49 -5.16
N ALA A 737 23.77 17.33 -4.72
CA ALA A 737 23.50 18.68 -4.25
C ALA A 737 22.82 19.54 -5.31
N ARG A 738 23.33 19.54 -6.56
CA ARG A 738 22.81 20.38 -7.64
C ARG A 738 21.34 20.08 -8.00
N PRO A 739 20.93 18.83 -8.28
CA PRO A 739 19.52 18.54 -8.55
C PRO A 739 18.59 18.74 -7.36
N LEU A 740 19.09 18.56 -6.13
CA LEU A 740 18.33 18.81 -4.91
C LEU A 740 18.12 20.31 -4.65
N SER A 741 19.09 21.15 -4.99
CA SER A 741 19.05 22.61 -4.78
C SER A 741 18.40 23.40 -5.92
N ARG A 742 17.82 22.72 -6.92
CA ARG A 742 17.25 23.35 -8.13
C ARG A 742 16.17 24.40 -7.80
N ALA A 743 15.99 25.35 -8.71
CA ALA A 743 15.01 26.42 -8.56
C ALA A 743 13.57 25.88 -8.45
N TYR A 744 12.73 26.46 -7.60
CA TYR A 744 11.32 26.04 -7.50
C TYR A 744 10.45 27.07 -6.78
N PRO A 745 9.12 27.07 -7.02
CA PRO A 745 8.20 27.85 -6.22
C PRO A 745 7.99 27.15 -4.86
N ARG A 746 8.37 27.81 -3.78
CA ARG A 746 8.13 27.36 -2.40
C ARG A 746 6.65 27.52 -2.05
N ALA A 747 6.05 28.66 -2.42
CA ALA A 747 4.63 28.93 -2.30
C ALA A 747 4.13 29.80 -3.45
N LEU A 748 2.92 29.54 -3.94
CA LEU A 748 2.35 30.27 -5.07
C LEU A 748 0.83 30.45 -4.91
N PRO A 749 0.26 31.64 -5.17
CA PRO A 749 -1.19 31.84 -5.14
C PRO A 749 -1.86 31.00 -6.23
N GLY A 750 -2.98 30.38 -5.87
CA GLY A 750 -3.73 29.53 -6.79
C GLY A 750 -3.15 28.13 -6.93
N ARG A 751 -2.97 27.70 -8.17
CA ARG A 751 -2.53 26.34 -8.49
C ARG A 751 -1.56 26.34 -9.66
N LEU A 752 -0.64 25.40 -9.61
CA LEU A 752 0.36 25.17 -10.64
C LEU A 752 -0.28 24.55 -11.89
N ASP A 753 0.01 25.12 -13.06
CA ASP A 753 -0.35 24.56 -14.38
C ASP A 753 0.81 23.77 -14.98
N SER A 754 2.04 24.31 -14.87
CA SER A 754 3.26 23.61 -15.26
C SER A 754 4.46 24.14 -14.47
N LEU A 755 5.42 23.25 -14.21
CA LEU A 755 6.71 23.56 -13.62
C LEU A 755 7.79 22.76 -14.36
N THR A 756 8.83 23.47 -14.79
CA THR A 756 10.09 22.86 -15.22
C THR A 756 11.23 23.58 -14.54
N SER A 757 12.15 22.84 -13.94
CA SER A 757 13.40 23.38 -13.42
C SER A 757 14.57 22.52 -13.87
N ASP A 758 15.72 23.16 -14.06
CA ASP A 758 17.00 22.49 -14.20
C ASP A 758 17.93 22.78 -13.00
N PRO A 759 18.94 21.92 -12.77
CA PRO A 759 19.90 22.10 -11.67
C PRO A 759 20.79 23.34 -11.79
N ASP A 760 20.79 24.04 -12.93
CA ASP A 760 21.67 25.17 -13.21
C ASP A 760 21.00 26.51 -12.89
N GLY A 761 19.77 26.48 -12.36
CA GLY A 761 19.00 27.65 -11.94
C GLY A 761 17.92 28.06 -12.95
N GLY A 762 17.77 27.34 -14.06
CA GLY A 762 16.66 27.54 -14.98
C GLY A 762 15.32 27.13 -14.33
N LEU A 763 14.33 27.99 -14.50
CA LEU A 763 12.98 27.78 -13.99
C LEU A 763 11.96 28.32 -14.99
N ARG A 764 10.88 27.58 -15.21
CA ARG A 764 9.67 28.08 -15.86
C ARG A 764 8.44 27.58 -15.14
N ILE A 765 7.58 28.51 -14.77
CA ILE A 765 6.33 28.27 -14.06
C ILE A 765 5.20 28.90 -14.84
N THR A 766 4.09 28.18 -14.95
CA THR A 766 2.78 28.74 -15.28
C THR A 766 1.81 28.34 -14.18
N ALA A 767 1.03 29.30 -13.69
CA ALA A 767 0.07 29.05 -12.63
C ALA A 767 -1.13 29.99 -12.75
N THR A 768 -2.25 29.58 -12.14
CA THR A 768 -3.51 30.31 -12.19
C THR A 768 -4.10 30.41 -10.79
N ALA A 769 -4.31 31.64 -10.33
CA ALA A 769 -5.10 32.01 -9.15
C ALA A 769 -6.53 32.36 -9.58
N ALA A 770 -7.52 31.67 -9.01
CA ALA A 770 -8.93 31.94 -9.28
C ALA A 770 -9.43 33.06 -8.36
N GLY A 771 -10.17 34.02 -8.90
CA GLY A 771 -10.71 35.14 -8.12
C GLY A 771 -9.63 36.09 -7.57
N GLU A 772 -9.99 36.81 -6.51
CA GLU A 772 -9.04 37.61 -5.72
C GLU A 772 -8.52 36.75 -4.56
N PRO A 773 -7.25 36.30 -4.59
CA PRO A 773 -6.70 35.45 -3.53
C PRO A 773 -6.54 36.24 -2.23
N ALA A 774 -6.77 35.61 -1.07
CA ALA A 774 -6.48 36.24 0.23
C ALA A 774 -5.00 36.59 0.39
N ASN A 775 -4.11 35.83 -0.27
CA ASN A 775 -2.70 36.09 -0.34
C ASN A 775 -2.18 35.93 -1.77
N CYS A 776 -1.79 37.04 -2.41
CA CYS A 776 -1.24 37.05 -3.76
C CYS A 776 0.27 36.77 -3.82
N GLN A 777 0.95 36.58 -2.70
CA GLN A 777 2.40 36.53 -2.65
C GLN A 777 2.94 35.23 -3.25
N VAL A 778 3.74 35.36 -4.30
CA VAL A 778 4.60 34.32 -4.86
C VAL A 778 5.90 34.27 -4.06
N ASP A 779 6.42 33.07 -3.83
CA ASP A 779 7.71 32.84 -3.17
C ASP A 779 8.50 31.74 -3.91
N ILE A 780 9.64 32.12 -4.48
CA ILE A 780 10.47 31.25 -5.33
C ILE A 780 11.91 31.24 -4.84
N TRP A 781 12.49 30.06 -4.81
CA TRP A 781 13.92 29.82 -4.64
C TRP A 781 14.61 29.70 -5.99
N VAL A 782 15.78 30.32 -6.13
CA VAL A 782 16.70 30.13 -7.26
C VAL A 782 18.13 29.95 -6.72
N PRO A 783 18.85 28.85 -7.00
CA PRO A 783 20.20 28.64 -6.49
C PRO A 783 21.23 29.51 -7.23
N GLY A 784 22.36 29.74 -6.57
CA GLY A 784 23.54 30.35 -7.19
C GLY A 784 23.82 31.80 -6.76
N ALA A 785 25.07 32.24 -6.97
CA ALA A 785 25.53 33.55 -6.53
C ALA A 785 25.05 34.70 -7.43
N THR A 786 24.81 34.43 -8.71
CA THR A 786 24.40 35.44 -9.70
C THR A 786 22.90 35.68 -9.65
N MET A 787 22.48 36.95 -9.68
CA MET A 787 21.06 37.31 -9.74
C MET A 787 20.43 36.74 -11.03
N PRO A 788 19.33 35.97 -10.93
CA PRO A 788 18.70 35.38 -12.10
C PRO A 788 18.06 36.45 -12.98
N ARG A 789 18.10 36.24 -14.30
CA ARG A 789 17.31 37.03 -15.26
C ARG A 789 15.87 36.57 -15.24
N LEU A 790 14.97 37.46 -14.86
CA LEU A 790 13.56 37.16 -14.69
C LEU A 790 12.74 37.66 -15.88
N THR A 791 11.86 36.81 -16.40
CA THR A 791 10.79 37.18 -17.33
C THR A 791 9.45 36.81 -16.70
N THR A 792 8.59 37.80 -16.45
CA THR A 792 7.32 37.58 -15.75
C THR A 792 6.14 38.19 -16.50
N THR A 793 5.01 37.52 -16.46
CA THR A 793 3.71 38.04 -16.91
C THR A 793 2.68 37.82 -15.79
N GLY A 794 1.87 38.83 -15.46
CA GLY A 794 0.83 38.71 -14.44
C GLY A 794 1.32 38.73 -12.99
N ILE A 795 2.57 39.16 -12.76
CA ILE A 795 3.17 39.35 -11.43
C ILE A 795 3.53 40.83 -11.26
N ALA A 796 2.98 41.47 -10.24
CA ALA A 796 3.30 42.82 -9.81
C ALA A 796 4.31 42.81 -8.65
N GLU A 797 4.93 43.96 -8.37
CA GLU A 797 5.78 44.18 -7.18
C GLU A 797 6.91 43.15 -7.04
N LEU A 798 7.52 42.78 -8.17
CA LEU A 798 8.59 41.80 -8.19
C LEU A 798 9.80 42.31 -7.39
N SER A 799 10.25 41.52 -6.43
CA SER A 799 11.45 41.76 -5.62
C SER A 799 12.35 40.54 -5.61
N SER A 800 13.64 40.77 -5.47
CA SER A 800 14.65 39.72 -5.40
C SER A 800 15.60 40.03 -4.25
N ALA A 801 15.80 39.07 -3.35
CA ALA A 801 16.72 39.18 -2.24
C ALA A 801 17.78 38.09 -2.35
N GLN A 802 19.05 38.47 -2.29
CA GLN A 802 20.14 37.52 -2.16
C GLN A 802 20.09 36.93 -0.75
N VAL A 803 20.20 35.61 -0.66
CA VAL A 803 20.28 34.86 0.59
C VAL A 803 21.45 33.88 0.49
N THR A 804 21.80 33.20 1.59
CA THR A 804 22.83 32.17 1.56
C THR A 804 22.48 31.10 0.51
N GLY A 805 23.43 30.80 -0.38
CA GLY A 805 23.29 29.78 -1.44
C GLY A 805 22.46 30.17 -2.67
N GLY A 806 21.73 31.29 -2.65
CA GLY A 806 20.83 31.63 -3.76
C GLY A 806 20.06 32.94 -3.63
N TRP A 807 18.89 32.97 -4.25
CA TRP A 807 18.00 34.13 -4.32
C TRP A 807 16.57 33.74 -3.95
N ARG A 808 15.89 34.66 -3.26
CA ARG A 808 14.45 34.61 -3.02
C ARG A 808 13.76 35.64 -3.88
N ILE A 809 12.85 35.15 -4.73
CA ILE A 809 12.06 35.97 -5.62
C ILE A 809 10.63 36.00 -5.09
N SER A 810 10.09 37.20 -4.90
CA SER A 810 8.71 37.40 -4.46
C SER A 810 8.00 38.44 -5.30
N GLY A 811 6.68 38.40 -5.29
CA GLY A 811 5.81 39.36 -5.99
C GLY A 811 4.35 39.02 -5.75
N CYS A 812 3.44 39.83 -6.26
CA CYS A 812 1.99 39.65 -6.11
C CYS A 812 1.38 39.20 -7.45
N ALA A 813 0.74 38.02 -7.47
CA ALA A 813 0.08 37.49 -8.66
C ALA A 813 -1.43 37.34 -8.47
N ARG A 814 -2.20 37.77 -9.47
CA ARG A 814 -3.66 37.66 -9.56
C ARG A 814 -4.04 37.11 -10.92
N GLY A 815 -4.92 36.11 -10.99
CA GLY A 815 -5.27 35.45 -12.24
C GLY A 815 -4.18 34.50 -12.75
N ALA A 816 -4.05 34.38 -14.08
CA ALA A 816 -3.02 33.57 -14.72
C ALA A 816 -1.69 34.34 -14.80
N TYR A 817 -0.59 33.69 -14.44
CA TYR A 817 0.73 34.29 -14.45
C TYR A 817 1.80 33.29 -14.89
N THR A 818 2.90 33.85 -15.37
CA THR A 818 4.10 33.09 -15.77
C THR A 818 5.33 33.73 -15.17
N LEU A 819 6.30 32.89 -14.81
CA LEU A 819 7.63 33.32 -14.41
C LEU A 819 8.66 32.38 -15.04
N ALA A 820 9.67 32.97 -15.66
CA ALA A 820 10.86 32.28 -16.09
C ALA A 820 12.09 32.92 -15.43
N ALA A 821 12.97 32.10 -14.88
CA ALA A 821 14.29 32.49 -14.40
C ALA A 821 15.35 31.81 -15.24
N ALA A 822 16.38 32.56 -15.63
CA ALA A 822 17.56 32.05 -16.31
C ALA A 822 18.82 32.52 -15.57
N PRO A 823 19.91 31.72 -15.58
CA PRO A 823 21.18 32.08 -14.94
C PRO A 823 21.80 33.37 -15.48
#